data_AF-A0A834FT75-F1
#
_entry.id   AF-A0A834FT75-F1
#
_cell.length_a   1.000
_cell.length_b   1.000
_cell.length_c   1.000
_cell.angle_alpha   90.00
_cell.angle_beta   90.00
_cell.angle_gamma   90.00
#
_symmetry.space_group_name_H-M   'P 1'
#
loop_
_entity.id
_entity.type
_entity.pdbx_description
1 polymer ?
#
loop_
_entity_poly.entity_id
_entity_poly.type
_entity_poly.pdbx_seq_one_letter_code
_entity_poly.pdbx_strand_id
1 'polypeptide(L)'
;MGGFAIPILLCYTILSTSIPSSTPTDTITPTQTTGVTDTVVSAGGNTELGFFTPSGKPNHWYLGIWYKKIFTRTVVWVANREIPLTDSLGILQLTQAGNLQLVNSSGSIIWSSNVSRTVQNPVAQLLDTGNLVVREENDTNPENFSWESFDFPTDNLLAGMKLGRNLKSGLDQYLTSWRSTDDPAPGNFTYRLDPSGYPELILRSGDAVRFRSGPWNGLRFSGFIMLVPNPVYTFGFVFNQEEVYYYFELVNVSVVSRLALNPSGLIQRFIWVDRTRGWVLYSSAQTDNCDTYALCGTYGSCNINRSPPCWCLNGFKPKFPQDWDKADWSHGCVRRVQLDCLGDGFVRYSGVKLPDTKGSWFNVTMSLEECQRVCLEKCNCTAYTSLDIRGGGSGCLLWFGDLIDIREYHENGQDLYIRMAASELDTNAGSTAKKQEKVIIAASVVTAGMLLLGLPLILWICKRKQRLKGKGNETEANTKKVVGTHGYISPEYAVRGVYSMKSDVFSFGVLVLEILSGKRNRSFNHPDHDLNLLGHAWKLYIEGRPLELVDALVRESWFASEVLRSIHVGLLCVQQRREDRPSMSTVVVMLGGEGALPRPKRPAFFTETSPLEADSLQSKNAAFSADTLSSSKSLRDGETLVSPGQKFELGFFSPGSSKNRYLGIWYVRTPDTVVWVANRNNPIIDVQGVLAISSDGGLILRNGTQSIIWSSNSTRVSAEEITPIAQLLDSGNLVLIERTKTYSVLWQSFDSMCDTRLPGMKLGANNNTGLDQHMTSWKAADDPSPGDFTYRIENNGLPQLVITMGSTKKYRSGPWNGLRFSGHYAGNNPVFKPVMEFNNTELISFYDPFNSVITRSTLSPSGYLQRYVLNEKSGSWDLMFTAPNDLCDSYGQCGPNGICRTSKAPLCECLKGFSPKSQLEWEMLNWSKGCVRSVPLECQKGEGFVKVARVKLPDLLDQFQLNTTMSLRECKEKCLRDCSCIAYANSNVSGRGNGCLMWFGNLIDTREFVPQDDSEQDIYIRLPEYAIDGKFSVKSDVFSLGVLLLEIVSGKRNRGFNHPDHHHSLLGHAWLLWNEDKSLELMDTCLKDSCVESEVQRCIQVGLLCIQKLPEDRPAMSTVVFMLGNEGGVLPMPKEPERIRVEDDGEQDDAGPRDNPEPNPDLFLLSSGSKEDDEAEQTGGERCRHEDGNEV
;
A
#
# COMPACT_ATOMS: atom_id res chain seq x y z
N MET A 1 -28.81 68.07 -43.52
CA MET A 1 -28.83 66.70 -42.99
C MET A 1 -27.39 66.39 -42.59
N GLY A 2 -26.97 66.65 -41.35
CA GLY A 2 -27.14 65.77 -40.18
C GLY A 2 -26.13 64.62 -40.26
N GLY A 3 -25.22 64.34 -39.31
CA GLY A 3 -24.93 64.93 -38.01
C GLY A 3 -23.70 64.24 -37.37
N PHE A 4 -23.12 64.95 -36.39
CA PHE A 4 -22.45 64.55 -35.15
C PHE A 4 -21.58 63.27 -35.01
N ALA A 5 -20.33 63.49 -34.56
CA ALA A 5 -19.79 62.89 -33.33
C ALA A 5 -18.72 63.82 -32.71
N ILE A 6 -18.84 64.12 -31.41
CA ILE A 6 -17.95 64.96 -30.57
C ILE A 6 -17.42 64.07 -29.42
N PRO A 7 -16.19 64.25 -28.93
CA PRO A 7 -15.83 63.93 -27.56
C PRO A 7 -15.69 65.21 -26.71
N ILE A 8 -16.33 65.23 -25.53
CA ILE A 8 -16.12 66.26 -24.49
C ILE A 8 -15.41 65.60 -23.30
N LEU A 9 -14.28 66.21 -22.96
CA LEU A 9 -13.47 66.01 -21.75
C LEU A 9 -14.21 66.62 -20.55
N LEU A 10 -14.37 65.89 -19.44
CA LEU A 10 -14.81 66.47 -18.17
C LEU A 10 -14.08 65.81 -16.99
N CYS A 11 -13.23 66.62 -16.35
CA CYS A 11 -12.58 66.35 -15.08
C CYS A 11 -13.62 66.10 -13.96
N TYR A 12 -13.43 65.04 -13.19
CA TYR A 12 -14.03 64.88 -11.87
C TYR A 12 -12.92 64.80 -10.82
N THR A 13 -12.88 65.81 -9.96
CA THR A 13 -12.16 65.84 -8.69
C THR A 13 -12.85 64.90 -7.70
N ILE A 14 -12.13 63.89 -7.17
CA ILE A 14 -12.55 63.12 -6.00
C ILE A 14 -11.51 63.33 -4.91
N LEU A 15 -11.98 63.76 -3.74
CA LEU A 15 -11.24 63.89 -2.49
C LEU A 15 -10.53 62.57 -2.14
N SER A 16 -9.20 62.58 -2.13
CA SER A 16 -8.40 61.56 -1.46
C SER A 16 -8.33 61.89 0.04
N THR A 17 -9.22 61.29 0.82
CA THR A 17 -8.97 61.13 2.26
C THR A 17 -7.82 60.14 2.41
N SER A 18 -6.71 60.61 2.96
CA SER A 18 -5.59 59.76 3.37
C SER A 18 -6.05 58.89 4.54
N ILE A 19 -6.50 57.67 4.25
CA ILE A 19 -6.54 56.60 5.24
C ILE A 19 -5.07 56.30 5.56
N PRO A 20 -4.60 56.48 6.80
CA PRO A 20 -3.27 56.01 7.17
C PRO A 20 -3.27 54.49 7.01
N SER A 21 -2.53 54.00 6.04
CA SER A 21 -2.14 52.61 5.96
C SER A 21 -1.29 52.31 7.20
N SER A 22 -1.88 51.72 8.24
CA SER A 22 -1.11 51.12 9.33
C SER A 22 -0.28 49.99 8.73
N THR A 23 1.02 50.19 8.55
CA THR A 23 1.95 49.09 8.29
C THR A 23 1.84 48.11 9.46
N PRO A 24 1.46 46.84 9.24
CA PRO A 24 1.41 45.86 10.31
C PRO A 24 2.80 45.73 10.92
N THR A 25 2.89 45.89 12.23
CA THR A 25 4.13 45.68 12.98
C THR A 25 4.24 44.21 13.35
N ASP A 26 5.47 43.70 13.48
CA ASP A 26 5.76 42.33 13.93
C ASP A 26 5.82 42.23 15.46
N THR A 27 5.71 43.36 16.15
CA THR A 27 5.85 43.49 17.61
C THR A 27 4.60 44.06 18.27
N ILE A 28 4.30 43.60 19.49
CA ILE A 28 3.29 44.14 20.40
C ILE A 28 4.02 44.66 21.65
N THR A 29 3.84 45.95 21.93
CA THR A 29 4.37 46.61 23.14
C THR A 29 3.29 46.76 24.22
N PRO A 30 3.65 47.00 25.49
CA PRO A 30 2.66 47.16 26.56
C PRO A 30 1.71 48.36 26.41
N THR A 31 2.05 49.30 25.52
CA THR A 31 1.22 50.46 25.19
C THR A 31 0.22 50.21 24.07
N GLN A 32 0.33 49.08 23.39
CA GLN A 32 -0.50 48.70 22.25
C GLN A 32 -1.48 47.59 22.64
N THR A 33 -2.68 47.67 22.10
CA THR A 33 -3.69 46.62 22.19
C THR A 33 -4.09 46.20 20.79
N THR A 34 -4.13 44.90 20.53
CA THR A 34 -4.54 44.35 19.23
C THR A 34 -5.99 43.88 19.35
N GLY A 35 -6.89 44.57 18.66
CA GLY A 35 -8.31 44.21 18.59
C GLY A 35 -8.59 43.13 17.54
N VAL A 36 -9.86 42.74 17.42
CA VAL A 36 -10.31 41.66 16.52
C VAL A 36 -10.02 41.94 15.03
N THR A 37 -9.96 43.21 14.63
CA THR A 37 -9.66 43.63 13.26
C THR A 37 -8.17 43.73 12.95
N ASP A 38 -7.33 43.75 13.98
CA ASP A 38 -5.91 44.01 13.85
C ASP A 38 -5.14 42.70 13.66
N THR A 39 -4.07 42.73 12.88
CA THR A 39 -3.17 41.59 12.71
C THR A 39 -1.72 42.00 12.90
N VAL A 40 -0.92 41.05 13.40
CA VAL A 40 0.53 41.17 13.56
C VAL A 40 1.16 40.28 12.50
N VAL A 41 2.07 40.84 11.70
CA VAL A 41 2.67 40.14 10.57
C VAL A 41 4.17 40.04 10.82
N SER A 42 4.74 38.85 10.60
CA SER A 42 6.17 38.65 10.76
C SER A 42 6.97 39.53 9.78
N ALA A 43 8.22 39.87 10.12
CA ALA A 43 9.04 40.81 9.36
C ALA A 43 9.16 40.48 7.85
N GLY A 44 9.33 39.20 7.49
CA GLY A 44 9.39 38.71 6.10
C GLY A 44 8.02 38.45 5.44
N GLY A 45 6.92 38.73 6.16
CA GLY A 45 5.55 38.53 5.69
C GLY A 45 5.16 37.07 5.49
N ASN A 46 5.82 36.14 6.18
CA ASN A 46 5.60 34.70 6.03
C ASN A 46 4.41 34.21 6.88
N THR A 47 4.30 34.73 8.10
CA THR A 47 3.27 34.34 9.06
C THR A 47 2.49 35.55 9.58
N GLU A 48 1.26 35.31 10.00
CA GLU A 48 0.35 36.32 10.52
C GLU A 48 -0.38 35.78 11.74
N LEU A 49 -0.45 36.62 12.78
CA LEU A 49 -1.20 36.41 14.01
C LEU A 49 -2.44 37.30 13.99
N GLY A 50 -3.59 36.74 14.36
CA GLY A 50 -4.81 37.52 14.53
C GLY A 50 -6.01 36.69 14.94
N PHE A 51 -7.18 37.34 14.94
CA PHE A 51 -8.44 36.70 15.31
C PHE A 51 -9.13 36.02 14.12
N PHE A 52 -9.77 34.88 14.37
CA PHE A 52 -10.56 34.17 13.37
C PHE A 52 -11.75 33.43 13.98
N THR A 53 -12.76 33.17 13.13
CA THR A 53 -13.95 32.39 13.42
C THR A 53 -14.00 31.16 12.49
N PRO A 54 -14.05 29.93 13.03
CA PRO A 54 -14.22 28.72 12.23
C PRO A 54 -15.63 28.64 11.61
N SER A 55 -15.73 28.07 10.42
CA SER A 55 -17.00 27.91 9.67
C SER A 55 -18.10 27.20 10.48
N GLY A 56 -17.71 26.17 11.24
CA GLY A 56 -18.63 25.38 12.07
C GLY A 56 -19.00 26.02 13.41
N LYS A 57 -18.33 27.10 13.81
CA LYS A 57 -18.55 27.82 15.08
C LYS A 57 -18.50 29.34 14.85
N PRO A 58 -19.45 29.91 14.11
CA PRO A 58 -19.40 31.32 13.70
C PRO A 58 -19.46 32.32 14.86
N ASN A 59 -19.96 31.90 16.03
CA ASN A 59 -20.06 32.72 17.24
C ASN A 59 -18.85 32.58 18.17
N HIS A 60 -17.83 31.79 17.81
CA HIS A 60 -16.64 31.56 18.63
C HIS A 60 -15.41 32.16 17.96
N TRP A 61 -14.74 33.05 18.67
CA TRP A 61 -13.53 33.73 18.23
C TRP A 61 -12.28 33.13 18.88
N TYR A 62 -11.26 32.95 18.06
CA TYR A 62 -9.96 32.41 18.47
C TYR A 62 -8.83 33.30 17.99
N LEU A 63 -7.77 33.38 18.79
CA LEU A 63 -6.50 33.97 18.41
C LEU A 63 -5.59 32.86 17.87
N GLY A 64 -5.06 33.02 16.66
CA GLY A 64 -4.19 32.02 16.05
C GLY A 64 -3.17 32.58 15.08
N ILE A 65 -2.23 31.73 14.69
CA ILE A 65 -1.15 32.02 13.73
C ILE A 65 -1.39 31.20 12.46
N TRP A 66 -1.23 31.81 11.30
CA TRP A 66 -1.33 31.16 9.99
C TRP A 66 -0.26 31.64 9.01
N TYR A 67 -0.08 30.90 7.91
CA TYR A 67 0.77 31.34 6.80
C TYR A 67 0.09 32.46 6.02
N LYS A 68 0.74 33.62 5.89
CA LYS A 68 0.17 34.80 5.24
C LYS A 68 0.15 34.70 3.71
N LYS A 69 1.22 34.12 3.12
CA LYS A 69 1.39 33.98 1.66
C LYS A 69 0.53 32.87 1.04
N ILE A 70 -0.15 32.06 1.86
CA ILE A 70 -1.00 30.95 1.44
C ILE A 70 -2.45 31.42 1.37
N PHE A 71 -3.08 31.32 0.19
CA PHE A 71 -4.43 31.84 -0.04
C PHE A 71 -5.51 31.14 0.82
N THR A 72 -5.34 29.83 1.06
CA THR A 72 -6.20 29.07 1.97
C THR A 72 -5.72 29.23 3.41
N ARG A 73 -6.49 29.95 4.24
CA ARG A 73 -6.14 30.23 5.63
C ARG A 73 -5.85 28.91 6.39
N THR A 74 -4.56 28.64 6.60
CA THR A 74 -4.06 27.43 7.26
C THR A 74 -3.54 27.82 8.63
N VAL A 75 -4.37 27.65 9.65
CA VAL A 75 -4.03 27.95 11.04
C VAL A 75 -3.12 26.85 11.59
N VAL A 76 -1.96 27.24 12.13
CA VAL A 76 -0.92 26.32 12.64
C VAL A 76 -0.75 26.37 14.15
N TRP A 77 -1.28 27.40 14.81
CA TRP A 77 -1.27 27.55 16.26
C TRP A 77 -2.50 28.35 16.72
N VAL A 78 -3.04 28.02 17.90
CA VAL A 78 -4.23 28.65 18.49
C VAL A 78 -4.04 28.81 19.99
N ALA A 79 -4.20 30.04 20.50
CA ALA A 79 -3.97 30.35 21.91
C ALA A 79 -5.10 29.83 22.82
N ASN A 80 -6.32 30.28 22.57
CA ASN A 80 -7.48 30.10 23.44
C ASN A 80 -8.40 28.97 22.97
N ARG A 81 -7.81 27.82 22.61
CA ARG A 81 -8.57 26.70 22.04
C ARG A 81 -9.50 26.02 23.04
N GLU A 82 -9.20 26.08 24.34
CA GLU A 82 -10.03 25.52 25.41
C GLU A 82 -11.26 26.39 25.69
N ILE A 83 -11.07 27.72 25.68
CA ILE A 83 -12.09 28.71 26.05
C ILE A 83 -12.19 29.75 24.91
N PRO A 84 -13.14 29.59 23.97
CA PRO A 84 -13.35 30.56 22.92
C PRO A 84 -13.90 31.89 23.46
N LEU A 85 -13.62 32.97 22.75
CA LEU A 85 -14.32 34.23 22.94
C LEU A 85 -15.71 34.14 22.30
N THR A 86 -16.74 34.63 22.99
CA THR A 86 -18.15 34.57 22.53
C THR A 86 -18.61 35.82 21.79
N ASP A 87 -17.76 36.85 21.74
CA ASP A 87 -18.04 38.11 21.06
C ASP A 87 -16.80 38.61 20.29
N SER A 88 -17.00 39.61 19.42
CA SER A 88 -15.96 40.20 18.60
C SER A 88 -15.23 41.37 19.29
N LEU A 89 -15.27 41.45 20.63
CA LEU A 89 -14.67 42.52 21.42
C LEU A 89 -13.46 42.03 22.23
N GLY A 90 -12.90 40.88 21.87
CA GLY A 90 -11.67 40.38 22.47
C GLY A 90 -10.45 41.25 22.15
N ILE A 91 -9.56 41.40 23.12
CA ILE A 91 -8.34 42.20 23.01
C ILE A 91 -7.14 41.36 23.42
N LEU A 92 -6.09 41.37 22.59
CA LEU A 92 -4.77 40.86 22.94
C LEU A 92 -3.90 42.02 23.43
N GLN A 93 -3.29 41.86 24.60
CA GLN A 93 -2.45 42.88 25.22
C GLN A 93 -1.22 42.27 25.90
N LEU A 94 -0.12 43.01 25.93
CA LEU A 94 1.08 42.69 26.69
C LEU A 94 1.11 43.52 27.98
N THR A 95 1.31 42.90 29.13
CA THR A 95 1.42 43.62 30.41
C THR A 95 2.84 44.15 30.62
N GLN A 96 2.99 45.17 31.47
CA GLN A 96 4.30 45.68 31.90
C GLN A 96 5.20 44.63 32.58
N ALA A 97 4.60 43.54 33.06
CA ALA A 97 5.31 42.41 33.65
C ALA A 97 5.80 41.37 32.61
N GLY A 98 5.40 41.50 31.34
CA GLY A 98 5.71 40.56 30.26
C GLY A 98 4.66 39.47 30.02
N ASN A 99 3.54 39.46 30.74
CA ASN A 99 2.45 38.52 30.44
C ASN A 99 1.66 38.95 29.21
N LEU A 100 1.57 38.07 28.22
CA LEU A 100 0.66 38.21 27.09
C LEU A 100 -0.71 37.69 27.52
N GLN A 101 -1.76 38.50 27.35
CA GLN A 101 -3.10 38.22 27.85
C GLN A 101 -4.15 38.44 26.76
N LEU A 102 -5.08 37.50 26.67
CA LEU A 102 -6.30 37.63 25.89
C LEU A 102 -7.47 37.91 26.83
N VAL A 103 -8.15 39.04 26.62
CA VAL A 103 -9.20 39.54 27.50
C VAL A 103 -10.50 39.68 26.72
N ASN A 104 -11.64 39.36 27.34
CA ASN A 104 -12.97 39.52 26.74
C ASN A 104 -13.55 40.93 26.99
N SER A 105 -14.77 41.17 26.49
CA SER A 105 -15.52 42.42 26.66
C SER A 105 -15.78 42.83 28.12
N SER A 106 -15.82 41.87 29.06
CA SER A 106 -16.02 42.13 30.48
C SER A 106 -14.73 42.39 31.26
N GLY A 107 -13.57 42.36 30.60
CA GLY A 107 -12.27 42.50 31.25
C GLY A 107 -11.75 41.21 31.89
N SER A 108 -12.41 40.06 31.64
CA SER A 108 -11.97 38.75 32.14
C SER A 108 -10.88 38.18 31.25
N ILE A 109 -9.81 37.65 31.88
CA ILE A 109 -8.71 36.99 31.19
C ILE A 109 -9.17 35.61 30.73
N ILE A 110 -9.20 35.40 29.41
CA ILE A 110 -9.57 34.14 28.77
C ILE A 110 -8.34 33.23 28.60
N TRP A 111 -7.19 33.82 28.28
CA TRP A 111 -5.93 33.11 28.10
C TRP A 111 -4.75 34.00 28.53
N SER A 112 -3.69 33.40 29.05
CA SER A 112 -2.43 34.10 29.34
C SER A 112 -1.22 33.20 29.18
N SER A 113 -0.07 33.79 28.80
CA SER A 113 1.21 33.10 28.68
C SER A 113 1.81 32.65 30.03
N ASN A 114 1.37 33.22 31.16
CA ASN A 114 1.83 32.88 32.51
C ASN A 114 3.36 32.88 32.66
N VAL A 115 4.00 33.98 32.26
CA VAL A 115 5.45 34.17 32.37
C VAL A 115 5.87 34.15 33.83
N SER A 116 6.87 33.33 34.15
CA SER A 116 7.32 33.07 35.53
C SER A 116 8.25 34.14 36.10
N ARG A 117 8.85 34.97 35.25
CA ARG A 117 9.79 36.05 35.61
C ARG A 117 9.33 37.38 35.02
N THR A 118 9.53 38.46 35.75
CA THR A 118 9.24 39.82 35.25
C THR A 118 10.32 40.23 34.25
N VAL A 119 9.91 40.63 33.06
CA VAL A 119 10.79 40.99 31.95
C VAL A 119 10.96 42.51 31.92
N GLN A 120 12.18 43.04 31.81
CA GLN A 120 12.39 44.48 31.69
C GLN A 120 12.12 44.94 30.24
N ASN A 121 11.27 45.95 30.07
CA ASN A 121 10.82 46.44 28.76
C ASN A 121 10.38 45.30 27.83
N PRO A 122 9.30 44.58 28.19
CA PRO A 122 8.88 43.40 27.45
C PRO A 122 8.32 43.76 26.08
N VAL A 123 8.68 42.96 25.07
CA VAL A 123 8.11 43.01 23.73
C VAL A 123 7.67 41.61 23.34
N ALA A 124 6.46 41.48 22.83
CA ALA A 124 6.00 40.25 22.17
C ALA A 124 6.25 40.39 20.67
N GLN A 125 6.90 39.41 20.03
CA GLN A 125 7.29 39.47 18.63
C GLN A 125 6.89 38.19 17.89
N LEU A 126 6.32 38.33 16.69
CA LEU A 126 6.07 37.21 15.78
C LEU A 126 7.24 37.04 14.81
N LEU A 127 7.98 35.94 14.96
CA LEU A 127 9.11 35.60 14.08
C LEU A 127 8.62 34.99 12.75
N ASP A 128 9.45 35.03 11.71
CA ASP A 128 9.14 34.46 10.39
C ASP A 128 8.98 32.93 10.39
N THR A 129 9.48 32.26 11.42
CA THR A 129 9.26 30.82 11.67
C THR A 129 7.83 30.51 12.13
N GLY A 130 7.06 31.54 12.49
CA GLY A 130 5.76 31.42 13.15
C GLY A 130 5.85 31.31 14.67
N ASN A 131 7.04 31.41 15.26
CA ASN A 131 7.18 31.43 16.71
C ASN A 131 6.83 32.83 17.26
N LEU A 132 5.80 32.90 18.10
CA LEU A 132 5.46 34.08 18.88
C LEU A 132 6.23 34.03 20.20
N VAL A 133 7.08 35.02 20.44
CA VAL A 133 8.00 35.06 21.59
C VAL A 133 7.77 36.30 22.44
N VAL A 134 8.03 36.20 23.74
CA VAL A 134 8.12 37.34 24.65
C VAL A 134 9.56 37.47 25.13
N ARG A 135 10.17 38.64 24.88
CA ARG A 135 11.59 38.92 25.17
C ARG A 135 11.79 40.34 25.66
N GLU A 136 12.98 40.62 26.19
CA GLU A 136 13.41 42.01 26.45
C GLU A 136 13.71 42.70 25.11
N GLU A 137 13.32 43.97 24.97
CA GLU A 137 13.44 44.71 23.70
C GLU A 137 14.87 44.67 23.12
N ASN A 138 15.87 44.81 23.99
CA ASN A 138 17.29 44.85 23.64
C ASN A 138 17.97 43.47 23.57
N ASP A 139 17.27 42.39 23.92
CA ASP A 139 17.81 41.03 23.87
C ASP A 139 17.10 40.23 22.77
N THR A 140 17.89 39.80 21.77
CA THR A 140 17.43 38.97 20.66
C THR A 140 17.91 37.52 20.77
N ASN A 141 18.63 37.15 21.84
CA ASN A 141 19.12 35.79 22.03
C ASN A 141 17.95 34.84 22.32
N PRO A 142 17.74 33.79 21.49
CA PRO A 142 16.66 32.83 21.70
C PRO A 142 16.69 32.10 23.05
N GLU A 143 17.87 31.91 23.64
CA GLU A 143 17.99 31.23 24.95
C GLU A 143 17.43 32.06 26.12
N ASN A 144 17.23 33.36 25.92
CA ASN A 144 16.75 34.29 26.94
C ASN A 144 15.27 34.62 26.80
N PHE A 145 14.56 33.97 25.86
CA PHE A 145 13.13 34.18 25.71
C PHE A 145 12.38 33.77 26.99
N SER A 146 11.47 34.63 27.42
CA SER A 146 10.70 34.43 28.66
C SER A 146 9.50 33.52 28.46
N TRP A 147 8.99 33.47 27.24
CA TRP A 147 7.89 32.61 26.80
C TRP A 147 7.91 32.48 25.27
N GLU A 148 7.56 31.30 24.77
CA GLU A 148 7.50 31.00 23.34
C GLU A 148 6.27 30.15 23.01
N SER A 149 5.61 30.42 21.88
CA SER A 149 4.52 29.58 21.37
C SER A 149 4.98 28.16 21.00
N PHE A 150 6.26 27.99 20.64
CA PHE A 150 6.83 26.70 20.26
C PHE A 150 6.89 25.70 21.43
N ASP A 151 6.81 26.18 22.67
CA ASP A 151 6.67 25.35 23.87
C ASP A 151 5.25 24.81 24.08
N PHE A 152 4.27 25.39 23.39
CA PHE A 152 2.86 25.04 23.52
C PHE A 152 2.23 24.72 22.15
N PRO A 153 2.68 23.66 21.45
CA PRO A 153 2.09 23.23 20.19
C PRO A 153 0.59 22.94 20.29
N THR A 154 -0.14 23.17 19.19
CA THR A 154 -1.53 22.71 19.05
C THR A 154 -1.58 21.33 18.36
N ASP A 155 -1.97 21.28 17.10
CA ASP A 155 -2.09 20.09 16.26
C ASP A 155 -0.97 20.01 15.21
N ASN A 156 -0.15 21.06 15.07
CA ASN A 156 0.93 21.12 14.08
C ASN A 156 2.31 21.17 14.75
N LEU A 157 3.26 20.49 14.14
CA LEU A 157 4.69 20.64 14.38
C LEU A 157 5.31 21.36 13.16
N LEU A 158 5.88 22.53 13.40
CA LEU A 158 6.57 23.37 12.43
C LEU A 158 8.08 23.13 12.49
N ALA A 159 8.80 23.64 11.49
CA ALA A 159 10.25 23.57 11.46
C ALA A 159 10.84 24.34 12.66
N GLY A 160 11.80 23.74 13.35
CA GLY A 160 12.41 24.28 14.57
C GLY A 160 11.64 24.01 15.87
N MET A 161 10.40 23.50 15.82
CA MET A 161 9.69 23.08 17.02
C MET A 161 10.24 21.77 17.59
N LYS A 162 10.21 21.63 18.91
CA LYS A 162 10.56 20.40 19.63
C LYS A 162 9.30 19.60 19.95
N LEU A 163 9.35 18.29 19.69
CA LEU A 163 8.32 17.32 20.09
C LEU A 163 8.93 16.34 21.09
N GLY A 164 8.69 16.54 22.38
CA GLY A 164 9.35 15.79 23.43
C GLY A 164 9.23 16.43 24.81
N ARG A 165 10.18 16.11 25.68
CA ARG A 165 10.17 16.55 27.08
C ARG A 165 11.54 17.06 27.50
N ASN A 166 11.54 18.20 28.21
CA ASN A 166 12.68 18.63 29.00
C ASN A 166 12.60 17.95 30.39
N LEU A 167 13.59 17.13 30.70
CA LEU A 167 13.66 16.31 31.92
C LEU A 167 13.99 17.15 33.17
N LYS A 168 14.56 18.35 33.01
CA LYS A 168 14.89 19.26 34.12
C LYS A 168 13.72 20.17 34.49
N SER A 169 13.11 20.83 33.52
CA SER A 169 11.98 21.76 33.76
C SER A 169 10.64 21.03 33.87
N GLY A 170 10.53 19.81 33.32
CA GLY A 170 9.28 19.08 33.21
C GLY A 170 8.38 19.55 32.06
N LEU A 171 8.83 20.52 31.25
CA LEU A 171 8.09 20.99 30.07
C LEU A 171 7.89 19.82 29.08
N ASP A 172 6.66 19.65 28.63
CA ASP A 172 6.25 18.54 27.77
C ASP A 172 5.53 19.09 26.53
N GLN A 173 6.21 18.99 25.39
CA GLN A 173 5.77 19.50 24.10
C GLN A 173 5.20 18.34 23.27
N TYR A 174 3.89 18.33 23.08
CA TYR A 174 3.17 17.26 22.38
C TYR A 174 1.99 17.79 21.56
N LEU A 175 1.61 17.07 20.51
CA LEU A 175 0.49 17.49 19.65
C LEU A 175 -0.84 17.01 20.22
N THR A 176 -1.87 17.85 20.11
CA THR A 176 -3.27 17.53 20.41
C THR A 176 -4.14 17.92 19.24
N SER A 177 -4.87 16.95 18.67
CA SER A 177 -5.71 17.17 17.50
C SER A 177 -6.76 18.26 17.75
N TRP A 178 -7.27 18.87 16.69
CA TRP A 178 -8.55 19.58 16.77
C TRP A 178 -9.70 18.60 17.04
N ARG A 179 -10.82 19.10 17.55
CA ARG A 179 -12.02 18.30 17.83
C ARG A 179 -12.69 17.86 16.53
N SER A 180 -12.75 18.75 15.55
CA SER A 180 -13.18 18.48 14.18
C SER A 180 -12.45 19.40 13.21
N THR A 181 -12.71 19.26 11.91
CA THR A 181 -12.13 20.13 10.87
C THR A 181 -12.48 21.61 11.05
N ASP A 182 -13.60 21.89 11.73
CA ASP A 182 -14.17 23.22 11.90
C ASP A 182 -14.28 23.66 13.37
N ASP A 183 -13.65 22.92 14.29
CA ASP A 183 -13.62 23.24 15.73
C ASP A 183 -12.21 23.03 16.30
N PRO A 184 -11.44 24.12 16.55
CA PRO A 184 -10.06 24.04 17.02
C PRO A 184 -9.91 23.62 18.49
N ALA A 185 -11.03 23.45 19.21
CA ALA A 185 -11.01 22.93 20.56
C ALA A 185 -10.22 21.62 20.65
N PRO A 186 -9.59 21.30 21.81
CA PRO A 186 -8.89 20.04 21.99
C PRO A 186 -9.78 18.84 21.62
N GLY A 187 -9.27 18.01 20.71
CA GLY A 187 -9.86 16.74 20.31
C GLY A 187 -9.39 15.59 21.19
N ASN A 188 -9.74 14.37 20.77
CA ASN A 188 -9.47 13.16 21.56
C ASN A 188 -8.07 12.59 21.36
N PHE A 189 -7.34 13.03 20.34
CA PHE A 189 -6.06 12.44 19.96
C PHE A 189 -4.87 13.27 20.43
N THR A 190 -3.88 12.60 21.01
CA THR A 190 -2.62 13.21 21.44
C THR A 190 -1.44 12.41 20.91
N TYR A 191 -0.38 13.08 20.48
CA TYR A 191 0.86 12.45 20.01
C TYR A 191 2.03 12.98 20.83
N ARG A 192 2.53 12.13 21.75
CA ARG A 192 3.39 12.50 22.88
C ARG A 192 4.53 11.51 23.06
N LEU A 193 5.68 11.99 23.55
CA LEU A 193 6.82 11.16 23.90
C LEU A 193 6.56 10.40 25.22
N ASP A 194 6.78 9.08 25.21
CA ASP A 194 6.71 8.22 26.40
C ASP A 194 8.13 7.80 26.84
N PRO A 195 8.56 8.18 28.05
CA PRO A 195 9.88 7.80 28.59
C PRO A 195 9.86 6.53 29.46
N SER A 196 8.77 5.74 29.49
CA SER A 196 8.60 4.54 30.36
C SER A 196 9.49 3.32 30.02
N GLY A 197 10.52 3.52 29.20
CA GLY A 197 11.38 2.53 28.60
C GLY A 197 12.47 3.22 27.80
N TYR A 198 12.83 2.70 26.64
CA TYR A 198 13.57 3.51 25.68
C TYR A 198 12.59 4.48 24.98
N PRO A 199 12.89 5.79 24.85
CA PRO A 199 11.86 6.77 24.46
C PRO A 199 11.19 6.49 23.10
N GLU A 200 9.86 6.62 23.06
CA GLU A 200 9.05 6.44 21.86
C GLU A 200 7.99 7.52 21.72
N LEU A 201 7.59 7.86 20.50
CA LEU A 201 6.42 8.71 20.26
C LEU A 201 5.17 7.85 20.14
N ILE A 202 4.16 8.16 20.96
CA ILE A 202 2.92 7.40 21.07
C ILE A 202 1.72 8.28 20.74
N LEU A 203 0.86 7.80 19.85
CA LEU A 203 -0.45 8.36 19.60
C LEU A 203 -1.49 7.68 20.49
N ARG A 204 -2.26 8.47 21.24
CA ARG A 204 -3.35 8.01 22.10
C ARG A 204 -4.68 8.63 21.71
N SER A 205 -5.76 7.92 22.01
CA SER A 205 -7.14 8.41 22.02
C SER A 205 -7.69 8.23 23.43
N GLY A 206 -7.74 9.31 24.22
CA GLY A 206 -7.84 9.20 25.67
C GLY A 206 -6.67 8.36 26.22
N ASP A 207 -6.97 7.30 26.97
CA ASP A 207 -5.95 6.39 27.51
C ASP A 207 -5.50 5.29 26.54
N ALA A 208 -6.30 5.03 25.48
CA ALA A 208 -6.04 3.94 24.55
C ALA A 208 -4.91 4.30 23.58
N VAL A 209 -3.86 3.47 23.52
CA VAL A 209 -2.81 3.59 22.51
C VAL A 209 -3.35 3.19 21.15
N ARG A 210 -3.14 4.04 20.14
CA ARG A 210 -3.62 3.83 18.77
C ARG A 210 -2.49 3.55 17.79
N PHE A 211 -1.35 4.21 17.97
CA PHE A 211 -0.16 4.04 17.13
C PHE A 211 1.09 4.32 17.96
N ARG A 212 2.19 3.65 17.58
CA ARG A 212 3.51 3.83 18.16
C ARG A 212 4.52 3.98 17.03
N SER A 213 5.29 5.07 17.05
CA SER A 213 6.33 5.33 16.05
C SER A 213 7.53 4.41 16.19
N GLY A 214 7.67 3.73 17.33
CA GLY A 214 8.81 2.89 17.63
C GLY A 214 9.96 3.66 18.28
N PRO A 215 10.97 2.95 18.80
CA PRO A 215 12.19 3.56 19.30
C PRO A 215 13.01 4.22 18.17
N TRP A 216 13.78 5.26 18.53
CA TRP A 216 14.77 5.85 17.63
C TRP A 216 15.99 4.93 17.47
N ASN A 217 16.32 4.55 16.24
CA ASN A 217 17.39 3.60 15.94
C ASN A 217 18.73 4.22 15.48
N GLY A 218 18.92 5.52 15.71
CA GLY A 218 20.09 6.27 15.24
C GLY A 218 19.89 6.92 13.86
N LEU A 219 18.98 6.40 13.03
CA LEU A 219 18.65 6.97 11.72
C LEU A 219 17.22 7.49 11.65
N ARG A 220 16.26 6.77 12.25
CA ARG A 220 14.82 7.08 12.23
C ARG A 220 14.10 6.37 13.36
N PHE A 221 12.80 6.63 13.53
CA PHE A 221 11.95 5.82 14.38
C PHE A 221 11.62 4.49 13.69
N SER A 222 11.71 3.35 14.40
CA SER A 222 11.59 2.02 13.78
C SER A 222 10.26 1.77 13.06
N GLY A 223 9.19 2.44 13.48
CA GLY A 223 7.84 2.38 12.92
C GLY A 223 7.52 3.50 11.93
N PHE A 224 8.45 4.45 11.69
CA PHE A 224 8.27 5.55 10.75
C PHE A 224 9.26 5.44 9.58
N ILE A 225 9.05 4.43 8.73
CA ILE A 225 9.99 4.08 7.63
C ILE A 225 10.22 5.22 6.62
N MET A 226 9.22 6.08 6.42
CA MET A 226 9.24 7.21 5.48
C MET A 226 10.07 8.40 5.98
N LEU A 227 10.51 8.36 7.24
CA LEU A 227 11.37 9.40 7.81
C LEU A 227 12.81 9.18 7.34
N VAL A 228 13.11 9.66 6.12
CA VAL A 228 14.45 9.64 5.52
C VAL A 228 14.89 11.06 5.14
N PRO A 229 16.21 11.35 5.22
CA PRO A 229 16.73 12.63 4.74
C PRO A 229 16.31 12.88 3.29
N ASN A 230 15.89 14.09 2.98
CA ASN A 230 15.45 14.48 1.65
C ASN A 230 15.79 15.96 1.39
N PRO A 231 15.70 16.44 0.13
CA PRO A 231 16.06 17.81 -0.22
C PRO A 231 15.16 18.90 0.40
N VAL A 232 14.03 18.53 1.01
CA VAL A 232 13.07 19.49 1.59
C VAL A 232 13.34 19.71 3.08
N TYR A 233 13.61 18.64 3.84
CA TYR A 233 13.83 18.75 5.29
C TYR A 233 14.84 17.74 5.82
N THR A 234 15.55 18.16 6.87
CA THR A 234 16.35 17.32 7.76
C THR A 234 15.62 17.15 9.09
N PHE A 235 16.03 16.16 9.88
CA PHE A 235 15.43 15.90 11.19
C PHE A 235 16.46 15.27 12.11
N GLY A 236 16.17 15.34 13.40
CA GLY A 236 17.02 14.77 14.43
C GLY A 236 16.21 14.31 15.64
N PHE A 237 16.88 13.52 16.46
CA PHE A 237 16.38 13.09 17.75
C PHE A 237 17.46 13.34 18.79
N VAL A 238 17.15 14.21 19.74
CA VAL A 238 18.04 14.52 20.87
C VAL A 238 17.63 13.60 22.02
N PHE A 239 18.61 12.89 22.57
CA PHE A 239 18.43 12.01 23.72
C PHE A 239 19.61 12.16 24.67
N ASN A 240 19.44 12.97 25.71
CA ASN A 240 20.45 13.19 26.74
C ASN A 240 19.80 13.31 28.15
N GLN A 241 20.59 13.70 29.16
CA GLN A 241 20.11 13.80 30.54
C GLN A 241 19.22 15.02 30.81
N GLU A 242 19.21 16.00 29.92
CA GLU A 242 18.47 17.26 30.07
C GLU A 242 17.16 17.25 29.28
N GLU A 243 17.20 16.80 28.03
CA GLU A 243 16.06 16.85 27.10
C GLU A 243 16.00 15.61 26.21
N VAL A 244 14.77 15.22 25.88
CA VAL A 244 14.50 14.16 24.90
C VAL A 244 13.44 14.65 23.93
N TYR A 245 13.79 14.86 22.66
CA TYR A 245 12.84 15.38 21.68
C TYR A 245 13.20 15.05 20.24
N TYR A 246 12.18 15.01 19.40
CA TYR A 246 12.27 15.01 17.95
C TYR A 246 12.10 16.42 17.41
N TYR A 247 12.83 16.76 16.34
CA TYR A 247 12.68 18.02 15.62
C TYR A 247 12.95 17.82 14.12
N PHE A 248 12.53 18.79 13.31
CA PHE A 248 12.89 18.86 11.90
C PHE A 248 13.18 20.30 11.47
N GLU A 249 14.01 20.44 10.45
CA GLU A 249 14.41 21.73 9.88
C GLU A 249 14.25 21.68 8.36
N LEU A 250 13.98 22.83 7.75
CA LEU A 250 13.85 22.94 6.29
C LEU A 250 15.23 23.17 5.68
N VAL A 251 15.56 22.40 4.65
CA VAL A 251 16.81 22.58 3.89
C VAL A 251 16.71 23.84 3.02
N ASN A 252 15.55 24.05 2.40
CA ASN A 252 15.24 25.24 1.62
C ASN A 252 14.10 26.00 2.31
N VAL A 253 14.42 27.17 2.88
CA VAL A 253 13.47 28.02 3.60
C VAL A 253 12.30 28.54 2.74
N SER A 254 12.44 28.50 1.42
CA SER A 254 11.35 28.86 0.50
C SER A 254 10.26 27.78 0.42
N VAL A 255 10.54 26.54 0.85
CA VAL A 255 9.56 25.44 0.85
C VAL A 255 8.81 25.41 2.17
N VAL A 256 7.47 25.43 2.12
CA VAL A 256 6.64 25.34 3.31
C VAL A 256 6.24 23.88 3.56
N SER A 257 6.60 23.34 4.72
CA SER A 257 6.19 22.00 5.16
C SER A 257 5.79 22.00 6.64
N ARG A 258 4.80 21.16 6.99
CA ARG A 258 4.33 20.95 8.35
C ARG A 258 3.96 19.50 8.60
N LEU A 259 4.08 19.04 9.83
CA LEU A 259 3.52 17.77 10.30
C LEU A 259 2.27 18.08 11.14
N ALA A 260 1.13 17.47 10.82
CA ALA A 260 -0.15 17.79 11.45
C ALA A 260 -0.86 16.54 11.97
N LEU A 261 -1.42 16.63 13.18
CA LEU A 261 -2.28 15.63 13.79
C LEU A 261 -3.74 15.99 13.54
N ASN A 262 -4.39 15.28 12.62
CA ASN A 262 -5.77 15.60 12.25
C ASN A 262 -6.80 15.06 13.26
N PRO A 263 -8.07 15.52 13.21
CA PRO A 263 -9.14 15.06 14.11
C PRO A 263 -9.46 13.57 14.02
N SER A 264 -9.05 12.89 12.96
CA SER A 264 -9.19 11.44 12.78
C SER A 264 -8.03 10.64 13.38
N GLY A 265 -7.04 11.30 13.99
CA GLY A 265 -5.88 10.67 14.61
C GLY A 265 -4.77 10.27 13.64
N LEU A 266 -4.70 10.84 12.43
CA LEU A 266 -3.59 10.61 11.50
C LEU A 266 -2.52 11.70 11.61
N ILE A 267 -1.26 11.30 11.58
CA ILE A 267 -0.10 12.19 11.66
C ILE A 267 0.47 12.35 10.26
N GLN A 268 0.24 13.50 9.64
CA GLN A 268 0.44 13.71 8.20
C GLN A 268 1.41 14.85 7.93
N ARG A 269 2.38 14.61 7.04
CA ARG A 269 3.29 15.64 6.56
C ARG A 269 2.76 16.22 5.26
N PHE A 270 2.56 17.53 5.26
CA PHE A 270 2.15 18.28 4.09
C PHE A 270 3.29 19.14 3.55
N ILE A 271 3.33 19.30 2.23
CA ILE A 271 4.20 20.22 1.51
C ILE A 271 3.31 21.15 0.69
N TRP A 272 3.56 22.45 0.76
CA TRP A 272 2.86 23.44 -0.05
C TRP A 272 3.46 23.50 -1.45
N VAL A 273 2.62 23.50 -2.48
CA VAL A 273 3.04 23.61 -3.89
C VAL A 273 2.43 24.86 -4.52
N ASP A 274 3.27 25.85 -4.82
CA ASP A 274 2.83 27.17 -5.30
C ASP A 274 2.04 27.11 -6.61
N ARG A 275 2.43 26.23 -7.54
CA ARG A 275 1.76 26.08 -8.84
C ARG A 275 0.30 25.64 -8.69
N THR A 276 0.05 24.63 -7.86
CA THR A 276 -1.31 24.11 -7.63
C THR A 276 -2.06 24.90 -6.57
N ARG A 277 -1.38 25.83 -5.89
CA ARG A 277 -1.91 26.61 -4.75
C ARG A 277 -2.60 25.71 -3.73
N GLY A 278 -1.96 24.59 -3.40
CA GLY A 278 -2.55 23.57 -2.54
C GLY A 278 -1.52 22.81 -1.70
N TRP A 279 -2.00 22.29 -0.56
CA TRP A 279 -1.26 21.36 0.28
C TRP A 279 -1.29 19.96 -0.33
N VAL A 280 -0.12 19.38 -0.56
CA VAL A 280 0.04 17.99 -1.01
C VAL A 280 0.46 17.14 0.18
N LEU A 281 -0.24 16.03 0.41
CA LEU A 281 0.14 15.02 1.40
C LEU A 281 1.38 14.29 0.89
N TYR A 282 2.52 14.50 1.56
CA TYR A 282 3.78 13.87 1.18
C TYR A 282 3.96 12.50 1.85
N SER A 283 3.70 12.41 3.15
CA SER A 283 3.81 11.17 3.91
C SER A 283 2.89 11.19 5.14
N SER A 284 2.63 10.00 5.68
CA SER A 284 1.90 9.80 6.93
C SER A 284 2.76 8.92 7.84
N ALA A 285 2.74 9.17 9.15
CA ALA A 285 3.46 8.33 10.11
C ALA A 285 2.83 6.93 10.17
N GLN A 286 1.50 6.87 10.15
CA GLN A 286 0.75 5.64 9.91
C GLN A 286 0.61 5.42 8.41
N THR A 287 1.15 4.31 7.92
CA THR A 287 1.17 3.96 6.50
C THR A 287 -0.03 3.09 6.11
N ASP A 288 -0.41 2.15 6.98
CA ASP A 288 -1.53 1.23 6.75
C ASP A 288 -2.00 0.57 8.07
N ASN A 289 -2.92 -0.40 7.97
CA ASN A 289 -3.54 -1.03 9.14
C ASN A 289 -2.55 -1.75 10.09
N CYS A 290 -1.38 -2.18 9.62
CA CYS A 290 -0.38 -2.80 10.49
C CYS A 290 0.31 -1.81 11.45
N ASP A 291 0.08 -0.51 11.29
CA ASP A 291 0.50 0.51 12.26
C ASP A 291 -0.49 0.67 13.42
N THR A 292 -1.67 0.05 13.33
CA THR A 292 -2.60 -0.03 14.46
C THR A 292 -1.93 -0.77 15.61
N TYR A 293 -1.81 -0.09 16.75
CA TYR A 293 -1.10 -0.62 17.90
C TYR A 293 -1.64 -1.99 18.34
N ALA A 294 -0.73 -2.95 18.49
CA ALA A 294 -1.01 -4.30 18.99
C ALA A 294 -2.05 -5.10 18.17
N LEU A 295 -2.21 -4.80 16.87
CA LEU A 295 -3.19 -5.48 16.00
C LEU A 295 -3.09 -7.01 16.05
N CYS A 296 -1.88 -7.57 16.07
CA CYS A 296 -1.65 -9.02 16.07
C CYS A 296 -1.43 -9.65 17.47
N GLY A 297 -1.61 -8.85 18.53
CA GLY A 297 -1.36 -9.28 19.91
C GLY A 297 0.10 -9.62 20.21
N THR A 298 0.33 -10.30 21.34
CA THR A 298 1.67 -10.68 21.82
C THR A 298 2.31 -11.75 20.93
N TYR A 299 3.59 -11.62 20.59
CA TYR A 299 4.36 -12.55 19.74
C TYR A 299 3.72 -12.82 18.36
N GLY A 300 2.75 -12.00 17.95
CA GLY A 300 2.23 -11.92 16.60
C GLY A 300 2.97 -10.83 15.82
N SER A 301 3.14 -11.05 14.52
CA SER A 301 3.71 -10.08 13.59
C SER A 301 2.69 -9.69 12.55
N CYS A 302 2.66 -8.41 12.20
CA CYS A 302 1.82 -7.87 11.14
C CYS A 302 2.59 -7.72 9.84
N ASN A 303 2.03 -8.22 8.75
CA ASN A 303 2.52 -8.01 7.40
C ASN A 303 1.35 -7.67 6.49
N ILE A 304 1.27 -6.42 6.06
CA ILE A 304 0.12 -5.89 5.33
C ILE A 304 -0.09 -6.55 3.97
N ASN A 305 0.97 -7.11 3.40
CA ASN A 305 0.92 -7.77 2.11
C ASN A 305 0.28 -9.17 2.24
N ARG A 306 0.12 -9.72 3.47
CA ARG A 306 -0.53 -11.02 3.76
C ARG A 306 -2.03 -10.84 4.03
N SER A 307 -2.80 -11.88 3.71
CA SER A 307 -4.23 -11.95 4.04
C SER A 307 -4.55 -13.31 4.70
N PRO A 308 -4.87 -13.36 6.01
CA PRO A 308 -4.93 -12.25 6.96
C PRO A 308 -3.56 -11.62 7.26
N PRO A 309 -3.51 -10.34 7.70
CA PRO A 309 -2.25 -9.62 7.92
C PRO A 309 -1.45 -10.12 9.13
N CYS A 310 -2.08 -10.78 10.10
CA CYS A 310 -1.46 -11.25 11.33
C CYS A 310 -1.07 -12.72 11.31
N TRP A 311 0.13 -13.03 11.81
CA TRP A 311 0.62 -14.40 11.98
C TRP A 311 1.55 -14.53 13.20
N CYS A 312 1.67 -15.74 13.77
CA CYS A 312 2.57 -15.97 14.91
C CYS A 312 4.02 -16.13 14.48
N LEU A 313 4.94 -15.45 15.16
CA LEU A 313 6.38 -15.60 14.94
C LEU A 313 6.81 -17.09 14.97
N ASN A 314 7.85 -17.44 14.22
CA ASN A 314 8.36 -18.82 14.18
C ASN A 314 8.67 -19.35 15.60
N GLY A 315 8.25 -20.58 15.91
CA GLY A 315 8.37 -21.14 17.27
C GLY A 315 7.25 -20.72 18.25
N PHE A 316 6.26 -19.95 17.78
CA PHE A 316 5.04 -19.60 18.52
C PHE A 316 3.80 -20.22 17.86
N LYS A 317 2.67 -20.21 18.58
CA LYS A 317 1.35 -20.69 18.13
C LYS A 317 0.24 -19.79 18.69
N PRO A 318 -0.93 -19.68 18.03
CA PRO A 318 -2.03 -18.86 18.53
C PRO A 318 -2.46 -19.30 19.93
N LYS A 319 -2.74 -18.34 20.82
CA LYS A 319 -3.21 -18.63 22.18
C LYS A 319 -4.59 -19.30 22.15
N PHE A 320 -5.48 -18.78 21.31
CA PHE A 320 -6.82 -19.32 21.06
C PHE A 320 -7.04 -19.50 19.55
N PRO A 321 -6.80 -20.71 19.00
CA PRO A 321 -6.91 -20.94 17.55
C PRO A 321 -8.29 -20.63 16.95
N GLN A 322 -9.38 -20.85 17.71
CA GLN A 322 -10.74 -20.57 17.23
C GLN A 322 -11.01 -19.09 17.02
N ASP A 323 -10.52 -18.24 17.94
CA ASP A 323 -10.64 -16.77 17.82
C ASP A 323 -9.74 -16.26 16.70
N TRP A 324 -8.52 -16.81 16.60
CA TRP A 324 -7.55 -16.50 15.55
C TRP A 324 -8.10 -16.78 14.15
N ASP A 325 -8.78 -17.91 13.96
CA ASP A 325 -9.42 -18.31 12.70
C ASP A 325 -10.61 -17.40 12.34
N LYS A 326 -11.19 -16.68 13.30
CA LYS A 326 -12.24 -15.66 13.09
C LYS A 326 -11.68 -14.24 12.89
N ALA A 327 -10.35 -14.10 12.74
CA ALA A 327 -9.63 -12.83 12.68
C ALA A 327 -9.64 -11.99 13.97
N ASP A 328 -9.87 -12.62 15.14
CA ASP A 328 -9.58 -12.02 16.44
C ASP A 328 -8.15 -12.40 16.86
N TRP A 329 -7.20 -11.50 16.58
CA TRP A 329 -5.78 -11.67 16.91
C TRP A 329 -5.38 -11.02 18.25
N SER A 330 -6.34 -10.43 18.97
CA SER A 330 -6.07 -9.61 20.17
C SER A 330 -5.30 -10.36 21.26
N HIS A 331 -5.53 -11.67 21.37
CA HIS A 331 -4.87 -12.54 22.35
C HIS A 331 -3.45 -12.97 21.96
N GLY A 332 -3.03 -12.70 20.72
CA GLY A 332 -1.70 -13.03 20.24
C GLY A 332 -1.39 -14.53 20.24
N CYS A 333 -0.10 -14.79 20.39
CA CYS A 333 0.54 -16.08 20.30
C CYS A 333 1.29 -16.40 21.60
N VAL A 334 1.57 -17.68 21.80
CA VAL A 334 2.35 -18.21 22.93
C VAL A 334 3.44 -19.12 22.41
N ARG A 335 4.51 -19.31 23.19
CA ARG A 335 5.62 -20.20 22.84
C ARG A 335 5.12 -21.63 22.62
N ARG A 336 5.70 -22.33 21.63
CA ARG A 336 5.46 -23.77 21.44
C ARG A 336 6.13 -24.58 22.55
N VAL A 337 7.36 -24.21 22.90
CA VAL A 337 8.20 -24.83 23.94
C VAL A 337 8.57 -23.75 24.96
N GLN A 338 8.45 -24.09 26.25
CA GLN A 338 8.82 -23.19 27.34
C GLN A 338 10.33 -23.02 27.43
N LEU A 339 10.77 -21.89 27.98
CA LEU A 339 12.19 -21.61 28.18
C LEU A 339 12.68 -22.28 29.47
N ASP A 340 13.86 -22.89 29.42
CA ASP A 340 14.48 -23.55 30.57
C ASP A 340 15.61 -22.69 31.17
N CYS A 341 15.86 -21.49 30.60
CA CYS A 341 16.96 -20.57 30.89
C CYS A 341 18.36 -21.14 30.57
N LEU A 342 18.64 -22.37 31.00
CA LEU A 342 19.87 -23.11 30.77
C LEU A 342 19.85 -23.76 29.37
N GLY A 343 20.75 -23.31 28.49
CA GLY A 343 20.87 -23.82 27.13
C GLY A 343 19.97 -23.15 26.10
N ASP A 344 19.15 -22.17 26.51
CA ASP A 344 18.43 -21.30 25.58
C ASP A 344 19.40 -20.58 24.63
N GLY A 345 18.90 -20.20 23.46
CA GLY A 345 19.61 -19.35 22.52
C GLY A 345 18.67 -18.33 21.90
N PHE A 346 19.05 -17.76 20.76
CA PHE A 346 18.26 -16.73 20.10
C PHE A 346 18.04 -17.03 18.62
N VAL A 347 16.86 -16.66 18.14
CA VAL A 347 16.54 -16.63 16.71
C VAL A 347 16.51 -15.17 16.28
N ARG A 348 17.19 -14.88 15.17
CA ARG A 348 17.20 -13.56 14.53
C ARG A 348 15.97 -13.41 13.64
N TYR A 349 15.22 -12.34 13.88
CA TYR A 349 14.14 -11.85 13.02
C TYR A 349 14.62 -10.55 12.39
N SER A 350 14.73 -10.53 11.06
CA SER A 350 15.23 -9.38 10.32
C SER A 350 14.11 -8.54 9.73
N GLY A 351 14.35 -7.24 9.61
CA GLY A 351 13.42 -6.34 8.95
C GLY A 351 12.15 -6.09 9.76
N VAL A 352 12.21 -5.98 11.09
CA VAL A 352 11.00 -5.74 11.90
C VAL A 352 10.96 -4.32 12.49
N LYS A 353 9.74 -3.81 12.69
CA LYS A 353 9.45 -2.78 13.69
C LYS A 353 9.72 -3.41 15.05
N LEU A 354 10.64 -2.81 15.82
CA LEU A 354 10.96 -3.31 17.16
C LEU A 354 9.72 -3.27 18.06
N PRO A 355 9.51 -4.24 18.96
CA PRO A 355 8.34 -4.29 19.83
C PRO A 355 8.27 -3.09 20.77
N ASP A 356 7.11 -2.90 21.40
CA ASP A 356 6.89 -1.91 22.46
C ASP A 356 8.01 -1.99 23.52
N THR A 357 8.61 -0.85 23.84
CA THR A 357 9.77 -0.76 24.73
C THR A 357 9.40 -0.44 26.18
N LYS A 358 8.11 -0.37 26.53
CA LYS A 358 7.66 -0.16 27.90
C LYS A 358 8.21 -1.25 28.82
N GLY A 359 8.93 -0.84 29.86
CA GLY A 359 9.60 -1.78 30.78
C GLY A 359 10.83 -2.49 30.18
N SER A 360 11.34 -2.02 29.03
CA SER A 360 12.65 -2.42 28.51
C SER A 360 13.79 -1.77 29.30
N TRP A 361 15.00 -2.30 29.12
CA TRP A 361 16.22 -1.70 29.63
C TRP A 361 17.22 -1.52 28.51
N PHE A 362 17.99 -0.44 28.55
CA PHE A 362 18.94 -0.12 27.50
C PHE A 362 20.28 0.38 28.03
N ASN A 363 21.32 0.22 27.22
CA ASN A 363 22.65 0.77 27.46
C ASN A 363 23.32 1.15 26.14
N VAL A 364 23.67 2.43 25.99
CA VAL A 364 24.23 3.00 24.76
C VAL A 364 25.67 2.55 24.46
N THR A 365 26.42 2.10 25.47
CA THR A 365 27.85 1.76 25.35
C THR A 365 28.11 0.29 25.06
N MET A 366 27.15 -0.59 25.35
CA MET A 366 27.31 -2.03 25.22
C MET A 366 27.35 -2.49 23.76
N SER A 367 28.15 -3.52 23.47
CA SER A 367 28.13 -4.19 22.17
C SER A 367 26.96 -5.18 22.05
N LEU A 368 26.64 -5.60 20.82
CA LEU A 368 25.58 -6.58 20.58
C LEU A 368 25.89 -7.96 21.20
N GLU A 369 27.17 -8.35 21.21
CA GLU A 369 27.64 -9.60 21.82
C GLU A 369 27.53 -9.56 23.35
N GLU A 370 27.89 -8.43 23.96
CA GLU A 370 27.68 -8.20 25.39
C GLU A 370 26.18 -8.20 25.74
N CYS A 371 25.36 -7.60 24.88
CA CYS A 371 23.90 -7.57 25.02
C CYS A 371 23.32 -8.99 25.05
N GLN A 372 23.76 -9.84 24.13
CA GLN A 372 23.39 -11.26 24.09
C GLN A 372 23.76 -11.97 25.39
N ARG A 373 25.01 -11.79 25.86
CA ARG A 373 25.49 -12.43 27.10
C ARG A 373 24.66 -12.00 28.31
N VAL A 374 24.42 -10.69 28.46
CA VAL A 374 23.62 -10.15 29.57
C VAL A 374 22.17 -10.65 29.52
N CYS A 375 21.59 -10.80 28.32
CA CYS A 375 20.25 -11.36 28.17
C CYS A 375 20.22 -12.85 28.55
N LEU A 376 21.24 -13.65 28.21
CA LEU A 376 21.31 -15.05 28.64
C LEU A 376 21.39 -15.21 30.15
N GLU A 377 22.20 -14.38 30.81
CA GLU A 377 22.36 -14.36 32.27
C GLU A 377 21.06 -14.02 33.00
N LYS A 378 20.20 -13.18 32.39
CA LYS A 378 18.90 -12.80 32.95
C LYS A 378 17.81 -13.73 32.43
N CYS A 379 17.38 -14.73 33.21
CA CYS A 379 16.35 -15.71 32.79
C CYS A 379 15.01 -15.10 32.35
N ASN A 380 14.68 -13.90 32.82
CA ASN A 380 13.46 -13.17 32.40
C ASN A 380 13.63 -12.39 31.09
N CYS A 381 14.84 -12.29 30.53
CA CYS A 381 15.07 -11.60 29.27
C CYS A 381 14.46 -12.40 28.11
N THR A 382 13.60 -11.75 27.32
CA THR A 382 12.85 -12.37 26.22
C THR A 382 13.41 -12.03 24.84
N ALA A 383 14.03 -10.87 24.68
CA ALA A 383 14.68 -10.46 23.43
C ALA A 383 15.73 -9.38 23.62
N TYR A 384 16.58 -9.18 22.62
CA TYR A 384 17.50 -8.07 22.54
C TYR A 384 17.72 -7.54 21.11
N THR A 385 18.27 -6.33 20.99
CA THR A 385 18.74 -5.72 19.73
C THR A 385 19.76 -4.61 20.00
N SER A 386 20.38 -4.08 18.93
CA SER A 386 21.20 -2.86 18.98
C SER A 386 20.33 -1.60 19.15
N LEU A 387 20.82 -0.56 19.82
CA LEU A 387 20.09 0.71 19.91
C LEU A 387 20.27 1.57 18.66
N ASP A 388 21.49 1.61 18.14
CA ASP A 388 21.86 2.39 16.98
C ASP A 388 22.34 1.45 15.88
N ILE A 389 21.79 1.56 14.67
CA ILE A 389 22.16 0.70 13.54
C ILE A 389 23.28 1.28 12.66
N ARG A 390 23.74 2.51 12.95
CA ARG A 390 24.85 3.15 12.21
C ARG A 390 26.18 2.46 12.51
N GLY A 391 27.11 2.52 11.57
CA GLY A 391 28.51 2.10 11.78
C GLY A 391 28.71 0.64 12.17
N GLY A 392 27.80 -0.27 11.81
CA GLY A 392 27.89 -1.70 12.17
C GLY A 392 27.08 -2.10 13.41
N GLY A 393 26.39 -1.15 14.05
CA GLY A 393 25.50 -1.41 15.17
C GLY A 393 26.16 -1.17 16.53
N SER A 394 25.52 -0.39 17.40
CA SER A 394 26.01 -0.12 18.76
C SER A 394 24.86 0.03 19.77
N GLY A 395 25.21 -0.09 21.05
CA GLY A 395 24.25 -0.09 22.15
C GLY A 395 23.45 -1.39 22.25
N CYS A 396 22.69 -1.50 23.34
CA CYS A 396 21.94 -2.69 23.72
C CYS A 396 20.54 -2.29 24.21
N LEU A 397 19.51 -2.94 23.70
CA LEU A 397 18.13 -2.85 24.17
C LEU A 397 17.64 -4.26 24.53
N LEU A 398 17.11 -4.42 25.75
CA LEU A 398 16.65 -5.69 26.32
C LEU A 398 15.17 -5.61 26.70
N TRP A 399 14.43 -6.69 26.43
CA TRP A 399 13.05 -6.88 26.87
C TRP A 399 12.93 -7.98 27.91
N PHE A 400 11.99 -7.83 28.86
CA PHE A 400 11.77 -8.77 29.97
C PHE A 400 10.36 -9.36 30.06
N GLY A 401 9.50 -9.08 29.08
CA GLY A 401 8.11 -9.51 29.05
C GLY A 401 7.67 -9.96 27.67
N ASP A 402 6.35 -10.05 27.48
CA ASP A 402 5.75 -10.37 26.19
C ASP A 402 6.09 -9.28 25.16
N LEU A 403 6.45 -9.71 23.96
CA LEU A 403 6.75 -8.79 22.87
C LEU A 403 5.46 -8.47 22.12
N ILE A 404 5.14 -7.21 21.93
CA ILE A 404 3.89 -6.76 21.31
C ILE A 404 4.17 -5.65 20.30
N ASP A 405 3.24 -5.44 19.35
CA ASP A 405 3.31 -4.39 18.33
C ASP A 405 4.50 -4.57 17.36
N ILE A 406 4.73 -5.82 16.94
CA ILE A 406 5.73 -6.19 15.94
C ILE A 406 5.10 -6.16 14.55
N ARG A 407 5.88 -5.62 13.61
CA ARG A 407 5.53 -5.52 12.21
C ARG A 407 6.71 -5.90 11.33
N GLU A 408 6.47 -6.52 10.20
CA GLU A 408 7.49 -6.79 9.18
C GLU A 408 7.59 -5.69 8.14
N TYR A 409 8.82 -5.41 7.76
CA TYR A 409 9.22 -4.61 6.62
C TYR A 409 10.11 -5.43 5.70
N HIS A 410 9.97 -5.21 4.39
CA HIS A 410 10.87 -5.80 3.40
C HIS A 410 12.25 -5.13 3.40
N GLU A 411 12.27 -3.81 3.59
CA GLU A 411 13.47 -2.97 3.63
C GLU A 411 13.38 -2.03 4.83
N ASN A 412 14.52 -1.51 5.31
CA ASN A 412 14.60 -0.50 6.37
C ASN A 412 14.14 -0.92 7.78
N GLY A 413 13.71 -2.16 7.99
CA GLY A 413 13.45 -2.69 9.33
C GLY A 413 14.74 -3.06 10.08
N GLN A 414 14.60 -3.42 11.35
CA GLN A 414 15.73 -3.72 12.24
C GLN A 414 15.76 -5.20 12.64
N ASP A 415 16.94 -5.72 12.97
CA ASP A 415 17.07 -7.07 13.52
C ASP A 415 16.61 -7.13 14.98
N LEU A 416 15.87 -8.18 15.34
CA LEU A 416 15.45 -8.50 16.70
C LEU A 416 15.83 -9.94 17.02
N TYR A 417 16.48 -10.15 18.16
CA TYR A 417 16.91 -11.47 18.61
C TYR A 417 16.00 -11.95 19.73
N ILE A 418 15.14 -12.93 19.44
CA ILE A 418 14.16 -13.45 20.41
C ILE A 418 14.71 -14.73 21.03
N ARG A 419 14.67 -14.81 22.37
CA ARG A 419 15.13 -15.98 23.12
C ARG A 419 14.25 -17.18 22.82
N MET A 420 14.84 -18.34 22.54
CA MET A 420 14.17 -19.59 22.17
C MET A 420 14.83 -20.77 22.90
N ALA A 421 14.02 -21.80 23.19
CA ALA A 421 14.51 -23.04 23.77
C ALA A 421 15.50 -23.74 22.82
N ALA A 422 16.51 -24.42 23.37
CA ALA A 422 17.56 -25.10 22.59
C ALA A 422 17.01 -25.99 21.46
N SER A 423 15.93 -26.72 21.74
CA SER A 423 15.29 -27.63 20.78
C SER A 423 14.68 -26.95 19.54
N GLU A 424 14.42 -25.64 19.61
CA GLU A 424 13.87 -24.83 18.52
C GLU A 424 14.97 -24.14 17.69
N LEU A 425 16.25 -24.26 18.09
CA LEU A 425 17.38 -23.66 17.36
C LEU A 425 17.87 -24.56 16.21
N ASP A 426 17.80 -25.88 16.37
CA ASP A 426 18.27 -26.86 15.37
C ASP A 426 17.34 -26.97 14.15
N THR A 427 16.08 -26.57 14.27
CA THR A 427 15.07 -26.60 13.19
C THR A 427 15.17 -25.41 12.22
N ASN A 428 15.84 -24.32 12.61
CA ASN A 428 15.92 -23.08 11.83
C ASN A 428 17.27 -22.86 11.10
N ALA A 429 18.23 -23.79 11.22
CA ALA A 429 19.42 -23.79 10.39
C ALA A 429 19.08 -24.34 9.00
N GLY A 430 18.64 -23.45 8.11
CA GLY A 430 18.58 -23.71 6.67
C GLY A 430 19.86 -24.39 6.18
N SER A 431 19.66 -25.52 5.50
CA SER A 431 20.63 -26.54 5.09
C SER A 431 21.78 -26.13 4.15
N THR A 432 22.19 -24.86 4.07
CA THR A 432 23.10 -24.38 3.01
C THR A 432 24.43 -23.78 3.44
N ALA A 433 24.68 -23.46 4.72
CA ALA A 433 25.96 -22.81 5.12
C ALA A 433 26.93 -23.67 5.95
N LYS A 434 26.47 -24.70 6.69
CA LYS A 434 27.35 -25.53 7.55
C LYS A 434 27.91 -26.80 6.88
N LYS A 435 27.67 -27.00 5.58
CA LYS A 435 28.17 -28.16 4.82
C LYS A 435 29.51 -27.91 4.13
N GLN A 436 29.99 -26.66 4.05
CA GLN A 436 31.26 -26.33 3.35
C GLN A 436 32.50 -26.24 4.25
N GLU A 437 32.38 -26.16 5.57
CA GLU A 437 33.56 -26.09 6.45
C GLU A 437 33.99 -27.47 7.00
N LYS A 438 33.07 -28.44 7.09
CA LYS A 438 33.40 -29.83 7.49
C LYS A 438 33.98 -30.69 6.35
N VAL A 439 33.91 -30.23 5.10
CA VAL A 439 34.45 -30.95 3.93
C VAL A 439 35.95 -30.66 3.73
N ILE A 440 36.43 -29.47 4.08
CA ILE A 440 37.83 -29.08 3.84
C ILE A 440 38.79 -29.73 4.86
N ILE A 441 38.35 -29.92 6.11
CA ILE A 441 39.17 -30.54 7.17
C ILE A 441 39.18 -32.08 7.04
N ALA A 442 38.15 -32.68 6.44
CA ALA A 442 38.09 -34.13 6.21
C ALA A 442 38.92 -34.58 4.98
N ALA A 443 39.19 -33.70 4.02
CA ALA A 443 39.90 -34.04 2.78
C ALA A 443 41.43 -34.15 2.94
N SER A 444 42.04 -33.55 3.98
CA SER A 444 43.49 -33.55 4.19
C SER A 444 44.03 -34.75 4.98
N VAL A 445 43.17 -35.52 5.67
CA VAL A 445 43.58 -36.67 6.49
C VAL A 445 43.30 -38.03 5.82
N VAL A 446 42.42 -38.05 4.80
CA VAL A 446 41.97 -39.30 4.14
C VAL A 446 42.92 -39.77 3.02
N THR A 447 43.73 -38.88 2.43
CA THR A 447 44.65 -39.23 1.33
C THR A 447 45.90 -40.01 1.76
N ALA A 448 46.28 -39.98 3.04
CA ALA A 448 47.46 -40.72 3.53
C ALA A 448 47.12 -42.10 4.15
N GLY A 449 45.90 -42.31 4.63
CA GLY A 449 45.51 -43.56 5.33
C GLY A 449 44.86 -44.64 4.46
N MET A 450 44.35 -44.27 3.27
CA MET A 450 43.57 -45.16 2.39
C MET A 450 44.38 -46.17 1.58
N LEU A 451 45.72 -46.07 1.56
CA LEU A 451 46.55 -46.94 0.70
C LEU A 451 47.09 -48.22 1.37
N LEU A 452 46.97 -48.41 2.70
CA LEU A 452 47.69 -49.53 3.34
C LEU A 452 46.88 -50.51 4.20
N LEU A 453 45.60 -50.26 4.56
CA LEU A 453 44.88 -51.16 5.49
C LEU A 453 43.42 -51.50 5.13
N GLY A 454 42.85 -50.93 4.05
CA GLY A 454 41.41 -51.03 3.76
C GLY A 454 40.90 -52.33 3.11
N LEU A 455 41.77 -53.12 2.47
CA LEU A 455 41.31 -54.26 1.65
C LEU A 455 41.14 -55.62 2.39
N PRO A 456 41.83 -55.94 3.50
CA PRO A 456 41.61 -57.23 4.18
C PRO A 456 40.49 -57.22 5.26
N LEU A 457 40.14 -56.05 5.83
CA LEU A 457 39.18 -55.96 6.93
C LEU A 457 37.70 -56.01 6.47
N ILE A 458 37.43 -55.53 5.25
CA ILE A 458 36.10 -55.51 4.65
C ILE A 458 35.61 -56.92 4.29
N LEU A 459 36.52 -57.85 3.94
CA LEU A 459 36.16 -59.25 3.67
C LEU A 459 35.94 -60.09 4.94
N TRP A 460 36.42 -59.64 6.10
CA TRP A 460 36.25 -60.35 7.37
C TRP A 460 34.99 -59.93 8.14
N ILE A 461 34.58 -58.66 8.03
CA ILE A 461 33.36 -58.13 8.67
C ILE A 461 32.09 -58.67 7.99
N CYS A 462 32.13 -58.98 6.70
CA CYS A 462 30.99 -59.52 5.95
C CYS A 462 30.60 -60.97 6.32
N LYS A 463 31.37 -61.68 7.15
CA LYS A 463 31.03 -63.05 7.59
C LYS A 463 30.62 -63.20 9.05
N ARG A 464 30.55 -62.12 9.83
CA ARG A 464 30.28 -62.24 11.27
C ARG A 464 29.42 -61.12 11.83
N LYS A 465 28.15 -61.07 11.42
CA LYS A 465 26.98 -60.81 12.29
C LYS A 465 25.73 -60.50 11.46
N GLN A 466 25.11 -61.54 10.90
CA GLN A 466 23.69 -61.70 11.16
C GLN A 466 23.57 -62.25 12.60
N ARG A 467 23.05 -61.42 13.52
CA ARG A 467 22.18 -61.79 14.66
C ARG A 467 22.06 -60.62 15.64
N LEU A 468 20.80 -60.27 15.97
CA LEU A 468 20.29 -59.38 17.04
C LEU A 468 20.39 -57.88 16.71
N LYS A 469 19.34 -57.03 16.66
CA LYS A 469 17.93 -56.93 17.12
C LYS A 469 17.22 -56.00 16.10
N GLY A 470 15.92 -56.00 15.83
CA GLY A 470 14.76 -56.22 16.69
C GLY A 470 14.05 -54.88 17.00
N LYS A 471 12.89 -54.67 16.38
CA LYS A 471 11.77 -53.71 16.65
C LYS A 471 11.94 -52.22 16.28
N GLY A 472 11.30 -51.82 15.19
CA GLY A 472 10.82 -50.44 14.97
C GLY A 472 9.37 -50.32 15.45
N ASN A 473 9.09 -49.31 16.27
CA ASN A 473 7.74 -48.97 16.72
C ASN A 473 6.97 -48.25 15.60
N GLU A 474 5.71 -48.63 15.41
CA GLU A 474 4.74 -47.93 14.57
C GLU A 474 4.41 -46.57 15.19
N THR A 475 4.71 -45.47 14.50
CA THR A 475 4.28 -44.13 14.91
C THR A 475 2.86 -43.90 14.45
N GLU A 476 1.93 -44.08 15.38
CA GLU A 476 0.53 -43.66 15.29
C GLU A 476 0.41 -42.22 15.81
N ALA A 477 -0.31 -41.37 15.09
CA ALA A 477 -0.58 -40.00 15.51
C ALA A 477 -2.05 -39.67 15.29
N ASN A 478 -2.62 -38.91 16.22
CA ASN A 478 -4.04 -38.54 16.21
C ASN A 478 -4.17 -37.06 15.87
N THR A 479 -5.06 -36.73 14.93
CA THR A 479 -5.41 -35.36 14.58
C THR A 479 -6.91 -35.13 14.76
N LYS A 480 -7.30 -33.95 15.23
CA LYS A 480 -8.72 -33.55 15.32
C LYS A 480 -9.24 -32.95 14.00
N LYS A 481 -8.35 -32.72 13.03
CA LYS A 481 -8.65 -32.21 11.69
C LYS A 481 -8.20 -33.23 10.65
N VAL A 482 -9.17 -33.88 10.02
CA VAL A 482 -8.93 -34.83 8.93
C VAL A 482 -8.79 -34.05 7.62
N VAL A 483 -7.62 -34.13 7.00
CA VAL A 483 -7.34 -33.50 5.70
C VAL A 483 -6.84 -34.58 4.74
N GLY A 484 -7.58 -34.80 3.66
CA GLY A 484 -7.22 -35.76 2.63
C GLY A 484 -8.21 -35.73 1.47
N THR A 485 -7.83 -36.34 0.36
CA THR A 485 -8.71 -36.44 -0.82
C THR A 485 -9.82 -37.45 -0.55
N HIS A 486 -11.07 -36.98 -0.52
CA HIS A 486 -12.26 -37.81 -0.26
C HIS A 486 -12.30 -39.01 -1.23
N GLY A 487 -12.35 -40.24 -0.68
CA GLY A 487 -12.25 -41.51 -1.43
C GLY A 487 -10.91 -42.23 -1.30
N TYR A 488 -9.84 -41.56 -0.86
CA TYR A 488 -8.52 -42.15 -0.60
C TYR A 488 -8.16 -42.20 0.89
N ILE A 489 -8.94 -41.52 1.72
CA ILE A 489 -8.72 -41.42 3.17
C ILE A 489 -9.06 -42.75 3.83
N SER A 490 -8.13 -43.31 4.61
CA SER A 490 -8.39 -44.50 5.42
C SER A 490 -9.50 -44.24 6.48
N PRO A 491 -10.35 -45.22 6.81
CA PRO A 491 -11.48 -45.05 7.73
C PRO A 491 -11.09 -44.53 9.11
N GLU A 492 -10.00 -45.03 9.68
CA GLU A 492 -9.53 -44.61 10.99
C GLU A 492 -9.05 -43.16 10.99
N TYR A 493 -8.50 -42.69 9.87
CA TYR A 493 -8.15 -41.30 9.67
C TYR A 493 -9.40 -40.45 9.44
N ALA A 494 -10.36 -40.93 8.63
CA ALA A 494 -11.60 -40.22 8.32
C ALA A 494 -12.53 -40.02 9.52
N VAL A 495 -12.70 -41.05 10.36
CA VAL A 495 -13.69 -41.07 11.44
C VAL A 495 -13.08 -40.63 12.77
N ARG A 496 -11.84 -41.05 13.06
CA ARG A 496 -11.21 -40.84 14.37
C ARG A 496 -9.98 -39.96 14.30
N GLY A 497 -9.60 -39.51 13.09
CA GLY A 497 -8.41 -38.70 12.90
C GLY A 497 -7.11 -39.43 13.21
N VAL A 498 -7.13 -40.76 13.26
CA VAL A 498 -5.95 -41.58 13.53
C VAL A 498 -5.24 -41.81 12.20
N TYR A 499 -4.04 -41.26 12.04
CA TYR A 499 -3.23 -41.51 10.85
C TYR A 499 -1.95 -42.27 11.24
N SER A 500 -1.54 -43.15 10.35
CA SER A 500 -0.35 -43.97 10.51
C SER A 500 0.18 -44.37 9.14
N MET A 501 1.32 -45.05 9.11
CA MET A 501 1.84 -45.65 7.87
C MET A 501 0.83 -46.63 7.22
N LYS A 502 -0.16 -47.16 7.97
CA LYS A 502 -1.25 -48.02 7.44
C LYS A 502 -2.35 -47.23 6.73
N SER A 503 -2.46 -45.94 7.00
CA SER A 503 -3.34 -45.01 6.28
C SER A 503 -2.80 -44.72 4.88
N ASP A 504 -1.46 -44.64 4.74
CA ASP A 504 -0.79 -44.52 3.44
C ASP A 504 -0.92 -45.79 2.61
N VAL A 505 -0.81 -46.96 3.25
CA VAL A 505 -1.06 -48.28 2.59
C VAL A 505 -2.47 -48.35 2.02
N PHE A 506 -3.48 -47.84 2.75
CA PHE A 506 -4.86 -47.78 2.25
C PHE A 506 -4.98 -46.90 1.02
N SER A 507 -4.41 -45.69 1.08
CA SER A 507 -4.44 -44.73 -0.03
C SER A 507 -3.76 -45.30 -1.28
N PHE A 508 -2.64 -46.03 -1.10
CA PHE A 508 -1.96 -46.76 -2.16
C PHE A 508 -2.84 -47.85 -2.78
N GLY A 509 -3.55 -48.63 -1.95
CA GLY A 509 -4.47 -49.66 -2.44
C GLY A 509 -5.61 -49.11 -3.30
N VAL A 510 -6.15 -47.93 -2.93
CA VAL A 510 -7.15 -47.23 -3.76
C VAL A 510 -6.57 -46.86 -5.12
N LEU A 511 -5.37 -46.27 -5.16
CA LEU A 511 -4.69 -45.90 -6.40
C LEU A 511 -4.45 -47.10 -7.32
N VAL A 512 -4.01 -48.25 -6.77
CA VAL A 512 -3.80 -49.47 -7.55
C VAL A 512 -5.08 -49.94 -8.23
N LEU A 513 -6.21 -49.93 -7.52
CA LEU A 513 -7.51 -50.36 -8.08
C LEU A 513 -8.07 -49.36 -9.10
N GLU A 514 -7.79 -48.06 -8.95
CA GLU A 514 -8.14 -47.04 -9.94
C GLU A 514 -7.32 -47.14 -11.22
N ILE A 515 -6.01 -47.40 -11.10
CA ILE A 515 -5.13 -47.59 -12.26
C ILE A 515 -5.58 -48.80 -13.09
N LEU A 516 -5.90 -49.91 -12.42
CA LEU A 516 -6.34 -51.13 -13.10
C LEU A 516 -7.72 -50.97 -13.74
N SER A 517 -8.63 -50.22 -13.11
CA SER A 517 -10.00 -50.05 -13.59
C SER A 517 -10.20 -48.87 -14.54
N GLY A 518 -9.23 -47.95 -14.65
CA GLY A 518 -9.37 -46.69 -15.39
C GLY A 518 -10.42 -45.73 -14.80
N LYS A 519 -11.03 -46.06 -13.65
CA LYS A 519 -12.15 -45.34 -13.05
C LYS A 519 -11.74 -44.76 -11.70
N ARG A 520 -12.22 -43.54 -11.40
CA ARG A 520 -11.97 -42.88 -10.11
C ARG A 520 -12.98 -43.34 -9.05
N ASN A 521 -12.50 -43.67 -7.85
CA ASN A 521 -13.31 -44.14 -6.72
C ASN A 521 -14.38 -43.11 -6.29
N ARG A 522 -14.06 -41.81 -6.35
CA ARG A 522 -14.99 -40.72 -5.96
C ARG A 522 -16.19 -40.55 -6.90
N SER A 523 -16.04 -40.91 -8.17
CA SER A 523 -17.08 -40.75 -9.20
C SER A 523 -17.54 -42.09 -9.77
N PHE A 524 -17.24 -43.19 -9.08
CA PHE A 524 -17.64 -44.52 -9.50
C PHE A 524 -19.12 -44.73 -9.14
N ASN A 525 -19.93 -45.01 -10.16
CA ASN A 525 -21.32 -45.40 -10.01
C ASN A 525 -21.58 -46.60 -10.91
N HIS A 526 -22.05 -47.71 -10.34
CA HIS A 526 -22.38 -48.92 -11.08
C HIS A 526 -23.91 -49.07 -11.15
N PRO A 527 -24.50 -49.31 -12.33
CA PRO A 527 -25.96 -49.30 -12.49
C PRO A 527 -26.68 -50.35 -11.62
N ASP A 528 -26.01 -51.45 -11.28
CA ASP A 528 -26.62 -52.57 -10.55
C ASP A 528 -26.48 -52.50 -9.02
N HIS A 529 -25.68 -51.58 -8.47
CA HIS A 529 -25.49 -51.46 -7.01
C HIS A 529 -24.85 -50.12 -6.59
N ASP A 530 -25.22 -49.59 -5.43
CA ASP A 530 -24.72 -48.32 -4.88
C ASP A 530 -23.33 -48.43 -4.21
N LEU A 531 -22.51 -49.40 -4.60
CA LEU A 531 -21.15 -49.58 -4.06
C LEU A 531 -20.14 -48.65 -4.75
N ASN A 532 -19.23 -48.08 -3.96
CA ASN A 532 -18.03 -47.40 -4.47
C ASN A 532 -17.07 -48.39 -5.19
N LEU A 533 -16.02 -47.89 -5.84
CA LEU A 533 -15.11 -48.72 -6.64
C LEU A 533 -14.48 -49.85 -5.83
N LEU A 534 -14.16 -49.61 -4.56
CA LEU A 534 -13.59 -50.62 -3.65
C LEU A 534 -14.59 -51.73 -3.35
N GLY A 535 -15.86 -51.38 -3.12
CA GLY A 535 -16.96 -52.33 -2.92
C GLY A 535 -17.26 -53.15 -4.18
N HIS A 536 -17.21 -52.52 -5.37
CA HIS A 536 -17.37 -53.22 -6.64
C HIS A 536 -16.21 -54.19 -6.94
N ALA A 537 -14.97 -53.75 -6.75
CA ALA A 537 -13.78 -54.59 -6.89
C ALA A 537 -13.81 -55.80 -5.95
N TRP A 538 -14.27 -55.60 -4.72
CA TRP A 538 -14.45 -56.69 -3.75
C TRP A 538 -15.55 -57.67 -4.18
N LYS A 539 -16.69 -57.17 -4.68
CA LYS A 539 -17.79 -58.00 -5.20
C LYS A 539 -17.31 -58.91 -6.35
N LEU A 540 -16.61 -58.34 -7.34
CA LEU A 540 -16.05 -59.11 -8.45
C LEU A 540 -15.01 -60.15 -7.99
N TYR A 541 -14.19 -59.81 -6.99
CA TYR A 541 -13.21 -60.74 -6.43
C TYR A 541 -13.86 -61.93 -5.71
N ILE A 542 -14.91 -61.71 -4.90
CA ILE A 542 -15.61 -62.82 -4.20
C ILE A 542 -16.46 -63.67 -5.15
N GLU A 543 -16.96 -63.08 -6.24
CA GLU A 543 -17.70 -63.80 -7.30
C GLU A 543 -16.77 -64.55 -8.28
N GLY A 544 -15.46 -64.50 -8.07
CA GLY A 544 -14.48 -65.20 -8.90
C GLY A 544 -14.24 -64.54 -10.27
N ARG A 545 -14.64 -63.29 -10.45
CA ARG A 545 -14.59 -62.51 -11.71
C ARG A 545 -13.72 -61.23 -11.62
N PRO A 546 -12.56 -61.22 -10.94
CA PRO A 546 -11.79 -59.99 -10.69
C PRO A 546 -11.27 -59.30 -11.96
N LEU A 547 -11.07 -60.04 -13.06
CA LEU A 547 -10.58 -59.48 -14.33
C LEU A 547 -11.56 -58.54 -15.02
N GLU A 548 -12.84 -58.60 -14.65
CA GLU A 548 -13.85 -57.67 -15.17
C GLU A 548 -13.70 -56.25 -14.62
N LEU A 549 -12.89 -56.08 -13.57
CA LEU A 549 -12.53 -54.77 -13.06
C LEU A 549 -11.62 -54.00 -14.03
N VAL A 550 -10.88 -54.69 -14.90
CA VAL A 550 -9.77 -54.13 -15.68
C VAL A 550 -10.27 -53.37 -16.91
N ASP A 551 -9.76 -52.14 -17.10
CA ASP A 551 -10.10 -51.28 -18.24
C ASP A 551 -9.70 -51.91 -19.59
N ALA A 552 -10.46 -51.59 -20.64
CA ALA A 552 -10.24 -52.12 -21.98
C ALA A 552 -8.87 -51.73 -22.57
N LEU A 553 -8.33 -50.56 -22.23
CA LEU A 553 -7.03 -50.06 -22.71
C LEU A 553 -5.83 -50.75 -22.04
N VAL A 554 -6.02 -51.32 -20.85
CA VAL A 554 -5.00 -52.12 -20.16
C VAL A 554 -4.94 -53.54 -20.74
N ARG A 555 -5.95 -53.93 -21.54
CA ARG A 555 -6.17 -55.31 -21.98
C ARG A 555 -5.24 -55.77 -23.12
N GLU A 556 -4.53 -54.86 -23.80
CA GLU A 556 -3.70 -55.16 -24.98
C GLU A 556 -2.25 -55.59 -24.65
N SER A 557 -1.79 -55.50 -23.39
CA SER A 557 -0.39 -55.79 -23.03
C SER A 557 -0.16 -56.31 -21.60
N TRP A 558 -0.76 -57.43 -21.21
CA TRP A 558 -0.61 -57.94 -19.84
C TRP A 558 -0.56 -59.46 -19.71
N PHE A 559 0.24 -59.94 -18.76
CA PHE A 559 0.13 -61.30 -18.25
C PHE A 559 -0.99 -61.37 -17.21
N ALA A 560 -1.95 -62.28 -17.43
CA ALA A 560 -3.15 -62.39 -16.59
C ALA A 560 -2.84 -62.56 -15.09
N SER A 561 -1.74 -63.25 -14.78
CA SER A 561 -1.24 -63.49 -13.43
C SER A 561 -0.80 -62.23 -12.70
N GLU A 562 -0.21 -61.25 -13.39
CA GLU A 562 0.36 -60.04 -12.76
C GLU A 562 -0.73 -59.04 -12.38
N VAL A 563 -1.76 -58.90 -13.22
CA VAL A 563 -2.90 -58.04 -12.92
C VAL A 563 -3.80 -58.68 -11.87
N LEU A 564 -4.06 -60.00 -11.93
CA LEU A 564 -4.76 -60.70 -10.85
C LEU A 564 -4.06 -60.50 -9.50
N ARG A 565 -2.72 -60.61 -9.51
CA ARG A 565 -1.89 -60.36 -8.34
C ARG A 565 -1.98 -58.91 -7.87
N SER A 566 -2.00 -57.95 -8.78
CA SER A 566 -2.13 -56.52 -8.46
C SER A 566 -3.51 -56.16 -7.89
N ILE A 567 -4.60 -56.74 -8.42
CA ILE A 567 -5.96 -56.62 -7.85
C ILE A 567 -5.98 -57.20 -6.43
N HIS A 568 -5.38 -58.38 -6.25
CA HIS A 568 -5.31 -59.06 -4.95
C HIS A 568 -4.52 -58.24 -3.92
N VAL A 569 -3.38 -57.67 -4.30
CA VAL A 569 -2.59 -56.77 -3.44
C VAL A 569 -3.32 -55.46 -3.16
N GLY A 570 -4.00 -54.87 -4.16
CA GLY A 570 -4.85 -53.70 -3.99
C GLY A 570 -5.93 -53.93 -2.93
N LEU A 571 -6.63 -55.08 -2.99
CA LEU A 571 -7.64 -55.47 -2.00
C LEU A 571 -7.05 -55.73 -0.60
N LEU A 572 -5.83 -56.27 -0.50
CA LEU A 572 -5.13 -56.41 0.79
C LEU A 572 -4.79 -55.06 1.43
N CYS A 573 -4.54 -54.04 0.61
CA CYS A 573 -4.20 -52.70 1.07
C CYS A 573 -5.42 -51.89 1.54
N VAL A 574 -6.63 -52.12 0.99
CA VAL A 574 -7.85 -51.34 1.32
C VAL A 574 -8.76 -51.98 2.38
N GLN A 575 -8.25 -52.93 3.16
CA GLN A 575 -9.04 -53.65 4.18
C GLN A 575 -9.56 -52.72 5.29
N GLN A 576 -10.76 -53.04 5.83
CA GLN A 576 -11.45 -52.21 6.82
C GLN A 576 -10.64 -52.00 8.12
N ARG A 577 -9.94 -53.03 8.60
CA ARG A 577 -9.11 -52.96 9.82
C ARG A 577 -7.66 -52.71 9.44
N ARG A 578 -7.00 -51.78 10.15
CA ARG A 578 -5.62 -51.36 9.86
C ARG A 578 -4.60 -52.48 10.08
N GLU A 579 -4.88 -53.36 11.05
CA GLU A 579 -4.00 -54.48 11.44
C GLU A 579 -3.93 -55.55 10.36
N ASP A 580 -4.98 -55.64 9.55
CA ASP A 580 -5.08 -56.61 8.46
C ASP A 580 -4.32 -56.14 7.19
N ARG A 581 -3.98 -54.84 7.11
CA ARG A 581 -3.25 -54.27 5.96
C ARG A 581 -1.76 -54.61 6.06
N PRO A 582 -1.08 -54.97 4.95
CA PRO A 582 0.36 -55.21 4.94
C PRO A 582 1.18 -53.94 5.24
N SER A 583 2.49 -54.08 5.49
CA SER A 583 3.41 -52.92 5.47
C SER A 583 3.79 -52.57 4.03
N MET A 584 4.19 -51.33 3.72
CA MET A 584 4.61 -50.99 2.36
C MET A 584 5.79 -51.82 1.86
N SER A 585 6.74 -52.19 2.73
CA SER A 585 7.81 -53.12 2.38
C SER A 585 7.28 -54.51 2.00
N THR A 586 6.23 -54.98 2.67
CA THR A 586 5.54 -56.23 2.30
C THR A 586 4.81 -56.10 0.97
N VAL A 587 4.15 -54.96 0.70
CA VAL A 587 3.44 -54.68 -0.56
C VAL A 587 4.40 -54.71 -1.75
N VAL A 588 5.58 -54.10 -1.64
CA VAL A 588 6.61 -54.13 -2.71
C VAL A 588 7.08 -55.56 -2.99
N VAL A 589 7.30 -56.37 -1.95
CA VAL A 589 7.66 -57.78 -2.12
C VAL A 589 6.51 -58.60 -2.71
N MET A 590 5.26 -58.31 -2.32
CA MET A 590 4.07 -58.97 -2.86
C MET A 590 3.91 -58.68 -4.36
N LEU A 591 4.16 -57.44 -4.82
CA LEU A 591 4.12 -57.06 -6.24
C LEU A 591 5.31 -57.62 -7.04
N GLY A 592 6.51 -57.72 -6.42
CA GLY A 592 7.73 -58.25 -7.06
C GLY A 592 7.77 -59.76 -7.32
N GLY A 593 6.77 -60.50 -6.84
CA GLY A 593 6.35 -61.78 -7.43
C GLY A 593 7.23 -63.01 -7.22
N GLU A 594 7.35 -63.56 -5.99
CA GLU A 594 7.77 -64.97 -5.76
C GLU A 594 7.15 -65.64 -4.50
N GLY A 595 5.88 -65.33 -4.15
CA GLY A 595 5.24 -65.95 -2.97
C GLY A 595 3.71 -65.96 -2.97
N ALA A 596 3.12 -66.90 -2.22
CA ALA A 596 1.68 -67.02 -2.03
C ALA A 596 1.13 -65.81 -1.24
N LEU A 597 0.02 -65.23 -1.71
CA LEU A 597 -0.62 -64.07 -1.07
C LEU A 597 -1.73 -64.51 -0.10
N PRO A 598 -1.86 -63.85 1.07
CA PRO A 598 -2.97 -64.10 1.98
C PRO A 598 -4.29 -63.65 1.36
N ARG A 599 -5.42 -64.29 1.70
CA ARG A 599 -6.74 -63.86 1.20
C ARG A 599 -7.13 -62.50 1.82
N PRO A 600 -7.54 -61.50 1.02
CA PRO A 600 -8.01 -60.22 1.53
C PRO A 600 -9.34 -60.39 2.27
N LYS A 601 -9.56 -59.56 3.30
CA LYS A 601 -10.83 -59.41 4.03
C LYS A 601 -11.58 -58.19 3.47
N ARG A 602 -12.82 -57.99 3.95
CA ARG A 602 -13.73 -56.94 3.47
C ARG A 602 -13.07 -55.54 3.50
N PRO A 603 -13.16 -54.76 2.41
CA PRO A 603 -12.64 -53.40 2.34
C PRO A 603 -13.49 -52.42 3.14
N ALA A 604 -12.98 -51.20 3.30
CA ALA A 604 -13.67 -50.19 4.07
C ALA A 604 -14.76 -49.40 3.31
N PHE A 605 -15.70 -48.82 4.06
CA PHE A 605 -16.85 -48.02 3.55
C PHE A 605 -17.86 -48.83 2.72
N PHE A 606 -18.21 -50.02 3.20
CA PHE A 606 -19.34 -50.77 2.66
C PHE A 606 -20.63 -50.35 3.40
N THR A 607 -21.50 -49.58 2.74
CA THR A 607 -22.77 -49.09 3.30
C THR A 607 -23.94 -49.99 2.90
N GLU A 608 -24.36 -50.86 3.81
CA GLU A 608 -25.78 -51.15 4.02
C GLU A 608 -26.11 -50.62 5.43
N THR A 609 -27.03 -49.66 5.56
CA THR A 609 -27.41 -49.04 6.84
C THR A 609 -28.90 -49.19 7.12
N SER A 610 -29.25 -49.60 8.36
CA SER A 610 -30.58 -49.53 8.97
C SER A 610 -30.77 -48.23 9.80
N PRO A 611 -32.01 -47.77 10.08
CA PRO A 611 -32.32 -46.37 10.39
C PRO A 611 -32.30 -45.95 11.88
N LEU A 612 -32.31 -44.63 12.04
CA LEU A 612 -32.15 -43.74 13.21
C LEU A 612 -33.29 -43.79 14.26
N GLU A 613 -32.96 -43.39 15.50
CA GLU A 613 -33.89 -42.80 16.48
C GLU A 613 -33.42 -41.40 16.90
N ALA A 614 -34.38 -40.51 17.13
CA ALA A 614 -34.22 -39.12 17.55
C ALA A 614 -34.84 -38.92 18.94
N ASP A 615 -34.28 -38.02 19.75
CA ASP A 615 -35.00 -37.49 20.91
C ASP A 615 -34.67 -36.00 21.20
N SER A 616 -35.55 -35.41 21.99
CA SER A 616 -36.05 -34.03 22.01
C SER A 616 -35.47 -33.09 23.10
N LEU A 617 -35.70 -31.77 22.99
CA LEU A 617 -36.38 -30.93 24.02
C LEU A 617 -36.33 -29.40 23.74
N GLN A 618 -37.44 -28.74 24.12
CA GLN A 618 -37.88 -27.36 23.82
C GLN A 618 -37.23 -26.23 24.66
N SER A 619 -37.32 -24.98 24.16
CA SER A 619 -37.08 -23.73 24.90
C SER A 619 -38.32 -22.82 24.92
N LYS A 620 -38.44 -22.03 26.00
CA LYS A 620 -39.54 -21.16 26.43
C LYS A 620 -39.66 -19.85 25.63
N ASN A 621 -40.89 -19.33 25.59
CA ASN A 621 -41.32 -18.08 24.94
C ASN A 621 -40.73 -16.79 25.55
N ALA A 622 -40.28 -15.89 24.67
CA ALA A 622 -40.31 -14.44 24.84
C ALA A 622 -41.13 -13.86 23.66
N ALA A 623 -41.87 -12.77 23.90
CA ALA A 623 -42.79 -12.19 22.91
C ALA A 623 -42.04 -11.73 21.64
N PHE A 624 -42.33 -12.36 20.50
CA PHE A 624 -41.76 -12.02 19.20
C PHE A 624 -42.39 -10.74 18.67
N SER A 625 -41.57 -9.73 18.32
CA SER A 625 -41.99 -8.70 17.37
C SER A 625 -42.13 -9.32 15.99
N ALA A 626 -43.03 -8.77 15.16
CA ALA A 626 -43.30 -9.33 13.84
C ALA A 626 -42.13 -9.05 12.88
N ASP A 627 -41.76 -10.05 12.07
CA ASP A 627 -40.79 -9.96 10.97
C ASP A 627 -41.45 -9.49 9.65
N THR A 628 -42.78 -9.40 9.64
CA THR A 628 -43.62 -9.15 8.47
C THR A 628 -44.58 -7.98 8.66
N LEU A 629 -44.76 -7.20 7.61
CA LEU A 629 -45.73 -6.12 7.47
C LEU A 629 -46.71 -6.48 6.36
N SER A 630 -47.98 -6.69 6.72
CA SER A 630 -49.09 -6.92 5.79
C SER A 630 -49.75 -5.61 5.39
N SER A 631 -50.51 -5.61 4.29
CA SER A 631 -51.25 -4.42 3.80
C SER A 631 -52.22 -3.79 4.80
N SER A 632 -52.68 -4.56 5.80
CA SER A 632 -53.56 -4.10 6.89
C SER A 632 -52.82 -3.43 8.06
N LYS A 633 -51.49 -3.45 8.07
CA LYS A 633 -50.65 -2.93 9.15
C LYS A 633 -49.75 -1.81 8.62
N SER A 634 -49.37 -0.90 9.51
CA SER A 634 -48.35 0.11 9.25
C SER A 634 -47.33 0.09 10.39
N LEU A 635 -46.11 0.54 10.11
CA LEU A 635 -45.04 0.71 11.08
C LEU A 635 -44.88 2.21 11.37
N ARG A 636 -45.10 2.61 12.62
CA ARG A 636 -44.99 4.01 13.06
C ARG A 636 -43.66 4.30 13.73
N ASP A 637 -43.30 5.57 13.84
CA ASP A 637 -42.14 6.00 14.62
C ASP A 637 -42.22 5.50 16.07
N GLY A 638 -41.17 4.78 16.51
CA GLY A 638 -41.12 4.05 17.78
C GLY A 638 -41.41 2.54 17.69
N GLU A 639 -41.97 2.06 16.59
CA GLU A 639 -42.16 0.63 16.31
C GLU A 639 -41.03 0.09 15.40
N THR A 640 -40.72 -1.20 15.53
CA THR A 640 -39.69 -1.86 14.74
C THR A 640 -40.13 -3.22 14.19
N LEU A 641 -39.53 -3.63 13.06
CA LEU A 641 -39.58 -5.00 12.55
C LEU A 641 -38.24 -5.67 12.83
N VAL A 642 -38.25 -6.88 13.36
CA VAL A 642 -37.03 -7.63 13.70
C VAL A 642 -36.98 -8.89 12.84
N SER A 643 -35.80 -9.19 12.28
CA SER A 643 -35.61 -10.39 11.46
C SER A 643 -35.85 -11.68 12.28
N PRO A 644 -36.25 -12.81 11.68
CA PRO A 644 -36.59 -14.04 12.40
C PRO A 644 -35.52 -14.54 13.38
N GLY A 645 -34.25 -14.43 13.01
CA GLY A 645 -33.08 -14.79 13.82
C GLY A 645 -32.54 -13.65 14.69
N GLN A 646 -33.27 -12.54 14.83
CA GLN A 646 -32.91 -11.36 15.64
C GLN A 646 -31.54 -10.78 15.29
N LYS A 647 -31.20 -10.75 14.00
CA LYS A 647 -29.92 -10.19 13.51
C LYS A 647 -30.06 -8.74 13.13
N PHE A 648 -31.14 -8.41 12.43
CA PHE A 648 -31.40 -7.08 11.91
C PHE A 648 -32.73 -6.54 12.41
N GLU A 649 -32.79 -5.23 12.53
CA GLU A 649 -33.96 -4.48 12.93
C GLU A 649 -34.17 -3.31 11.96
N LEU A 650 -35.42 -3.08 11.56
CA LEU A 650 -35.87 -1.96 10.74
C LEU A 650 -36.71 -1.02 11.60
N GLY A 651 -36.41 0.28 11.56
CA GLY A 651 -37.20 1.29 12.23
C GLY A 651 -36.74 2.72 11.95
N PHE A 652 -37.27 3.66 12.73
CA PHE A 652 -36.98 5.09 12.61
C PHE A 652 -35.82 5.52 13.52
N PHE A 653 -34.90 6.33 13.01
CA PHE A 653 -33.72 6.80 13.76
C PHE A 653 -33.29 8.22 13.35
N SER A 654 -32.42 8.82 14.17
CA SER A 654 -31.76 10.11 13.92
C SER A 654 -30.27 9.97 14.21
N PRO A 655 -29.37 10.15 13.23
CA PRO A 655 -27.94 9.94 13.42
C PRO A 655 -27.27 11.10 14.17
N GLY A 656 -26.46 10.79 15.18
CA GLY A 656 -25.63 11.77 15.90
C GLY A 656 -26.44 12.93 16.48
N SER A 657 -26.05 14.16 16.10
CA SER A 657 -26.74 15.40 16.49
C SER A 657 -27.85 15.84 15.54
N SER A 658 -28.17 15.04 14.53
CA SER A 658 -29.16 15.39 13.51
C SER A 658 -30.57 15.49 14.08
N LYS A 659 -31.31 16.53 13.68
CA LYS A 659 -32.74 16.68 13.98
C LYS A 659 -33.64 15.99 12.96
N ASN A 660 -33.07 15.50 11.87
CA ASN A 660 -33.79 14.83 10.80
C ASN A 660 -34.11 13.39 11.20
N ARG A 661 -35.24 12.87 10.68
CA ARG A 661 -35.71 11.50 10.94
C ARG A 661 -35.65 10.65 9.69
N TYR A 662 -35.14 9.43 9.84
CA TYR A 662 -34.91 8.48 8.75
C TYR A 662 -35.45 7.10 9.09
N LEU A 663 -35.84 6.35 8.08
CA LEU A 663 -36.13 4.91 8.17
C LEU A 663 -34.88 4.14 7.73
N GLY A 664 -34.39 3.23 8.58
CA GLY A 664 -33.20 2.45 8.30
C GLY A 664 -33.19 1.06 8.92
N ILE A 665 -32.23 0.26 8.47
CA ILE A 665 -31.95 -1.10 8.98
C ILE A 665 -30.63 -1.05 9.73
N TRP A 666 -30.55 -1.68 10.90
CA TRP A 666 -29.34 -1.82 11.71
C TRP A 666 -29.20 -3.22 12.29
N TYR A 667 -28.04 -3.51 12.87
CA TYR A 667 -27.82 -4.74 13.63
C TYR A 667 -28.43 -4.62 15.02
N VAL A 668 -29.20 -5.63 15.46
CA VAL A 668 -29.84 -5.65 16.79
C VAL A 668 -28.80 -5.50 17.92
N ARG A 669 -27.62 -6.12 17.78
CA ARG A 669 -26.56 -6.08 18.81
C ARG A 669 -25.80 -4.76 18.85
N THR A 670 -25.79 -4.01 17.75
CA THR A 670 -25.06 -2.75 17.60
C THR A 670 -25.97 -1.73 16.91
N PRO A 671 -26.97 -1.18 17.63
CA PRO A 671 -28.02 -0.36 17.04
C PRO A 671 -27.50 0.93 16.40
N ASP A 672 -26.34 1.43 16.83
CA ASP A 672 -25.66 2.59 16.21
C ASP A 672 -25.11 2.29 14.81
N THR A 673 -25.06 1.01 14.40
CA THR A 673 -24.57 0.60 13.08
C THR A 673 -25.72 0.43 12.09
N VAL A 674 -26.08 1.53 11.44
CA VAL A 674 -27.07 1.55 10.36
C VAL A 674 -26.43 1.07 9.06
N VAL A 675 -27.05 0.10 8.40
CA VAL A 675 -26.53 -0.57 7.19
C VAL A 675 -27.31 -0.21 5.92
N TRP A 676 -28.50 0.36 6.06
CA TRP A 676 -29.35 0.79 4.94
C TRP A 676 -30.30 1.90 5.39
N VAL A 677 -30.59 2.86 4.51
CA VAL A 677 -31.47 4.01 4.78
C VAL A 677 -32.39 4.25 3.58
N ALA A 678 -33.70 4.23 3.79
CA ALA A 678 -34.69 4.39 2.71
C ALA A 678 -34.73 5.82 2.17
N ASN A 679 -35.01 6.78 3.06
CA ASN A 679 -35.30 8.17 2.70
C ASN A 679 -34.09 9.09 2.86
N ARG A 680 -32.90 8.61 2.47
CA ARG A 680 -31.64 9.35 2.65
C ARG A 680 -31.60 10.70 1.93
N ASN A 681 -32.32 10.83 0.81
CA ASN A 681 -32.40 12.08 0.03
C ASN A 681 -33.42 13.06 0.59
N ASN A 682 -34.47 12.55 1.25
CA ASN A 682 -35.62 13.31 1.71
C ASN A 682 -35.89 12.96 3.18
N PRO A 683 -35.23 13.62 4.13
CA PRO A 683 -35.48 13.38 5.55
C PRO A 683 -36.89 13.76 5.95
N ILE A 684 -37.42 13.07 6.96
CA ILE A 684 -38.66 13.50 7.62
C ILE A 684 -38.29 14.57 8.65
N ILE A 685 -38.91 15.75 8.53
CA ILE A 685 -38.63 16.92 9.40
C ILE A 685 -39.45 16.86 10.71
N ASP A 686 -40.55 16.07 10.74
CA ASP A 686 -41.38 15.82 11.91
C ASP A 686 -41.14 14.41 12.52
N VAL A 687 -41.50 14.21 13.79
CA VAL A 687 -41.35 12.93 14.53
C VAL A 687 -42.49 11.92 14.24
N GLN A 688 -43.20 12.07 13.11
CA GLN A 688 -44.40 11.28 12.80
C GLN A 688 -44.29 10.55 11.46
N GLY A 689 -43.24 9.75 11.30
CA GLY A 689 -43.09 8.86 10.15
C GLY A 689 -44.00 7.63 10.20
N VAL A 690 -44.55 7.24 9.05
CA VAL A 690 -45.34 6.00 8.90
C VAL A 690 -44.93 5.26 7.63
N LEU A 691 -44.47 4.02 7.77
CA LEU A 691 -44.23 3.08 6.68
C LEU A 691 -45.44 2.16 6.51
N ALA A 692 -45.95 2.03 5.29
CA ALA A 692 -47.08 1.16 4.98
C ALA A 692 -46.96 0.59 3.56
N ILE A 693 -47.76 -0.44 3.27
CA ILE A 693 -47.98 -0.90 1.90
C ILE A 693 -49.17 -0.12 1.34
N SER A 694 -48.97 0.50 0.18
CA SER A 694 -49.99 1.27 -0.53
C SER A 694 -50.98 0.34 -1.25
N SER A 695 -52.14 0.88 -1.65
CA SER A 695 -53.18 0.13 -2.36
C SER A 695 -52.74 -0.39 -3.73
N ASP A 696 -51.70 0.21 -4.32
CA ASP A 696 -51.03 -0.24 -5.54
C ASP A 696 -50.00 -1.37 -5.31
N GLY A 697 -49.82 -1.79 -4.05
CA GLY A 697 -48.96 -2.90 -3.67
C GLY A 697 -47.50 -2.52 -3.41
N GLY A 698 -47.11 -1.24 -3.55
CA GLY A 698 -45.74 -0.76 -3.25
C GLY A 698 -45.54 -0.35 -1.78
N LEU A 699 -44.28 -0.29 -1.33
CA LEU A 699 -43.94 0.30 -0.03
C LEU A 699 -43.90 1.83 -0.13
N ILE A 700 -44.53 2.50 0.83
CA ILE A 700 -44.58 3.96 0.92
C ILE A 700 -44.23 4.44 2.33
N LEU A 701 -43.44 5.51 2.39
CA LEU A 701 -43.10 6.22 3.62
C LEU A 701 -43.77 7.59 3.60
N ARG A 702 -44.56 7.89 4.65
CA ARG A 702 -45.26 9.17 4.80
C ARG A 702 -44.79 9.94 6.04
N ASN A 703 -44.87 11.27 5.99
CA ASN A 703 -44.67 12.14 7.16
C ASN A 703 -45.98 12.38 7.94
N GLY A 704 -45.93 13.20 8.99
CA GLY A 704 -47.10 13.54 9.81
C GLY A 704 -48.24 14.23 9.04
N THR A 705 -47.92 14.91 7.93
CA THR A 705 -48.90 15.53 7.01
C THR A 705 -49.45 14.57 5.95
N GLN A 706 -49.12 13.28 6.03
CA GLN A 706 -49.44 12.25 5.04
C GLN A 706 -48.82 12.44 3.64
N SER A 707 -47.85 13.33 3.48
CA SER A 707 -47.13 13.45 2.21
C SER A 707 -46.17 12.27 2.02
N ILE A 708 -46.03 11.79 0.79
CA ILE A 708 -45.13 10.67 0.45
C ILE A 708 -43.70 11.22 0.39
N ILE A 709 -42.84 10.68 1.24
CA ILE A 709 -41.42 11.03 1.36
C ILE A 709 -40.55 10.08 0.54
N TRP A 710 -40.94 8.81 0.46
CA TRP A 710 -40.23 7.76 -0.27
C TRP A 710 -41.18 6.64 -0.70
N SER A 711 -40.90 5.99 -1.84
CA SER A 711 -41.65 4.84 -2.36
C SER A 711 -40.73 3.83 -3.07
N SER A 712 -41.14 2.56 -3.12
CA SER A 712 -40.37 1.48 -3.77
C SER A 712 -40.52 1.39 -5.30
N ASN A 713 -41.40 2.20 -5.91
CA ASN A 713 -41.65 2.26 -7.37
C ASN A 713 -41.74 0.89 -8.07
N SER A 714 -42.65 0.02 -7.63
CA SER A 714 -42.85 -1.32 -8.22
C SER A 714 -43.67 -1.24 -9.53
N THR A 715 -43.20 -1.89 -10.59
CA THR A 715 -43.69 -1.72 -11.99
C THR A 715 -44.74 -2.74 -12.45
N ARG A 716 -45.44 -3.43 -11.54
CA ARG A 716 -46.51 -4.38 -11.93
C ARG A 716 -47.82 -4.07 -11.20
N VAL A 717 -48.83 -3.68 -11.98
CA VAL A 717 -50.22 -3.55 -11.54
C VAL A 717 -51.11 -4.48 -12.36
N SER A 718 -52.09 -5.07 -11.66
CA SER A 718 -53.30 -5.77 -12.09
C SER A 718 -53.22 -7.28 -12.36
N ALA A 719 -53.72 -8.07 -11.40
CA ALA A 719 -54.97 -8.83 -11.52
C ALA A 719 -55.41 -9.27 -10.09
N GLU A 720 -56.69 -9.55 -9.93
CA GLU A 720 -57.40 -9.77 -8.66
C GLU A 720 -56.77 -10.87 -7.77
N GLU A 721 -56.83 -10.67 -6.44
CA GLU A 721 -56.32 -11.52 -5.34
C GLU A 721 -54.80 -11.51 -5.02
N ILE A 722 -54.18 -10.33 -4.88
CA ILE A 722 -52.78 -10.21 -4.44
C ILE A 722 -52.69 -9.67 -3.01
N THR A 723 -52.02 -10.40 -2.11
CA THR A 723 -51.65 -9.91 -0.76
C THR A 723 -50.14 -9.69 -0.67
N PRO A 724 -49.63 -8.48 -0.98
CA PRO A 724 -48.22 -8.17 -0.83
C PRO A 724 -47.84 -8.13 0.65
N ILE A 725 -46.69 -8.72 0.98
CA ILE A 725 -46.13 -8.74 2.33
C ILE A 725 -44.71 -8.20 2.25
N ALA A 726 -44.37 -7.24 3.11
CA ALA A 726 -42.98 -6.86 3.31
C ALA A 726 -42.39 -7.70 4.45
N GLN A 727 -41.20 -8.26 4.26
CA GLN A 727 -40.51 -9.10 5.24
C GLN A 727 -39.05 -8.70 5.39
N LEU A 728 -38.57 -8.59 6.62
CA LEU A 728 -37.15 -8.40 6.92
C LEU A 728 -36.46 -9.75 7.11
N LEU A 729 -35.50 -10.08 6.24
CA LEU A 729 -34.77 -11.35 6.29
C LEU A 729 -33.54 -11.29 7.22
N ASP A 730 -33.05 -12.47 7.65
CA ASP A 730 -31.81 -12.59 8.45
C ASP A 730 -30.52 -12.22 7.72
N SER A 731 -30.60 -11.99 6.41
CA SER A 731 -29.54 -11.38 5.62
C SER A 731 -29.47 -9.85 5.78
N GLY A 732 -30.50 -9.24 6.36
CA GLY A 732 -30.71 -7.79 6.39
C GLY A 732 -31.44 -7.25 5.16
N ASN A 733 -31.86 -8.13 4.23
CA ASN A 733 -32.63 -7.73 3.07
C ASN A 733 -34.11 -7.54 3.44
N LEU A 734 -34.62 -6.32 3.30
CA LEU A 734 -36.05 -6.05 3.30
C LEU A 734 -36.63 -6.35 1.92
N VAL A 735 -37.52 -7.33 1.85
CA VAL A 735 -38.14 -7.78 0.59
C VAL A 735 -39.64 -7.51 0.60
N LEU A 736 -40.17 -7.11 -0.54
CA LEU A 736 -41.60 -7.06 -0.81
C LEU A 736 -41.96 -8.28 -1.66
N ILE A 737 -42.69 -9.21 -1.09
CA ILE A 737 -43.01 -10.50 -1.70
C ILE A 737 -44.48 -10.62 -2.05
N GLU A 738 -44.73 -11.33 -3.14
CA GLU A 738 -46.06 -11.75 -3.56
C GLU A 738 -46.26 -13.22 -3.19
N ARG A 739 -47.34 -13.51 -2.44
CA ARG A 739 -47.64 -14.86 -1.97
C ARG A 739 -48.60 -15.58 -2.92
N THR A 740 -48.08 -16.09 -4.04
CA THR A 740 -48.78 -17.05 -4.92
C THR A 740 -48.14 -18.44 -4.83
N LYS A 741 -48.53 -19.41 -5.68
CA LYS A 741 -47.92 -20.76 -5.74
C LYS A 741 -46.40 -20.74 -6.01
N THR A 742 -45.83 -19.62 -6.43
CA THR A 742 -44.39 -19.38 -6.65
C THR A 742 -43.95 -18.14 -5.87
N TYR A 743 -42.85 -18.23 -5.12
CA TYR A 743 -42.25 -17.09 -4.40
C TYR A 743 -41.65 -16.08 -5.40
N SER A 744 -42.35 -14.97 -5.69
CA SER A 744 -41.86 -13.85 -6.50
C SER A 744 -41.50 -12.64 -5.62
N VAL A 745 -40.28 -12.11 -5.78
CA VAL A 745 -39.82 -10.87 -5.13
C VAL A 745 -40.19 -9.69 -6.04
N LEU A 746 -41.00 -8.75 -5.54
CA LEU A 746 -41.46 -7.56 -6.27
C LEU A 746 -40.49 -6.39 -6.12
N TRP A 747 -39.83 -6.28 -4.97
CA TRP A 747 -38.82 -5.25 -4.67
C TRP A 747 -37.93 -5.75 -3.53
N GLN A 748 -36.66 -5.33 -3.51
CA GLN A 748 -35.75 -5.63 -2.40
C GLN A 748 -34.78 -4.48 -2.11
N SER A 749 -34.46 -4.29 -0.84
CA SER A 749 -33.51 -3.26 -0.38
C SER A 749 -32.10 -3.46 -0.93
N PHE A 750 -31.69 -4.69 -1.20
CA PHE A 750 -30.36 -5.02 -1.73
C PHE A 750 -30.10 -4.44 -3.14
N ASP A 751 -31.15 -4.09 -3.89
CA ASP A 751 -31.03 -3.43 -5.19
C ASP A 751 -30.68 -1.94 -5.08
N SER A 752 -30.92 -1.33 -3.90
CA SER A 752 -30.66 0.09 -3.61
C SER A 752 -29.69 0.23 -2.44
N MET A 753 -28.42 -0.13 -2.66
CA MET A 753 -27.36 -0.03 -1.66
C MET A 753 -27.10 1.43 -1.23
N CYS A 754 -26.74 1.60 0.04
CA CYS A 754 -26.31 2.88 0.59
C CYS A 754 -24.77 2.94 0.64
N ASP A 755 -24.20 3.22 1.80
CA ASP A 755 -22.77 3.25 2.08
C ASP A 755 -22.24 1.91 2.59
N THR A 756 -23.11 0.95 2.93
CA THR A 756 -22.73 -0.34 3.52
C THR A 756 -23.13 -1.52 2.63
N ARG A 757 -22.22 -2.50 2.52
CA ARG A 757 -22.40 -3.75 1.77
C ARG A 757 -22.32 -4.95 2.71
N LEU A 758 -23.43 -5.67 2.79
CA LEU A 758 -23.63 -6.89 3.57
C LEU A 758 -23.32 -8.16 2.74
N PRO A 759 -23.17 -9.33 3.40
CA PRO A 759 -23.11 -10.61 2.71
C PRO A 759 -24.24 -10.79 1.69
N GLY A 760 -23.91 -11.28 0.50
CA GLY A 760 -24.87 -11.51 -0.59
C GLY A 760 -25.34 -10.25 -1.33
N MET A 761 -24.98 -9.03 -0.89
CA MET A 761 -25.25 -7.81 -1.68
C MET A 761 -24.40 -7.77 -2.95
N LYS A 762 -25.09 -7.62 -4.08
CA LYS A 762 -24.52 -7.63 -5.43
C LYS A 762 -24.06 -6.23 -5.81
N LEU A 763 -22.82 -6.13 -6.28
CA LEU A 763 -22.19 -4.92 -6.81
C LEU A 763 -21.92 -5.15 -8.30
N GLY A 764 -22.28 -4.20 -9.15
CA GLY A 764 -22.08 -4.27 -10.60
C GLY A 764 -23.36 -4.09 -11.39
N ALA A 765 -23.28 -4.33 -12.69
CA ALA A 765 -24.35 -4.04 -13.63
C ALA A 765 -24.95 -5.31 -14.22
N ASN A 766 -26.27 -5.31 -14.37
CA ASN A 766 -27.01 -6.34 -15.09
C ASN A 766 -27.60 -5.75 -16.37
N ASN A 767 -27.08 -6.19 -17.52
CA ASN A 767 -27.46 -5.64 -18.82
C ASN A 767 -28.91 -5.99 -19.23
N ASN A 768 -29.48 -7.07 -18.67
CA ASN A 768 -30.86 -7.49 -18.98
C ASN A 768 -31.91 -6.62 -18.26
N THR A 769 -31.58 -6.12 -17.07
CA THR A 769 -32.49 -5.31 -16.24
C THR A 769 -32.18 -3.82 -16.27
N GLY A 770 -30.99 -3.43 -16.74
CA GLY A 770 -30.50 -2.05 -16.68
C GLY A 770 -30.12 -1.60 -15.27
N LEU A 771 -30.08 -2.53 -14.29
CA LEU A 771 -29.77 -2.23 -12.90
C LEU A 771 -28.24 -2.08 -12.72
N ASP A 772 -27.78 -0.91 -12.27
CA ASP A 772 -26.38 -0.63 -11.91
C ASP A 772 -26.26 -0.45 -10.38
N GLN A 773 -25.77 -1.49 -9.72
CA GLN A 773 -25.63 -1.55 -8.27
C GLN A 773 -24.24 -1.05 -7.83
N HIS A 774 -24.22 0.09 -7.13
CA HIS A 774 -23.00 0.68 -6.56
C HIS A 774 -23.24 1.21 -5.15
N MET A 775 -22.16 1.44 -4.40
CA MET A 775 -22.24 2.06 -3.07
C MET A 775 -22.00 3.56 -3.17
N THR A 776 -22.68 4.33 -2.32
CA THR A 776 -22.50 5.79 -2.21
C THR A 776 -22.39 6.17 -0.74
N SER A 777 -21.27 6.81 -0.41
CA SER A 777 -20.94 7.27 0.96
C SER A 777 -22.06 8.12 1.57
N TRP A 778 -22.09 8.21 2.89
CA TRP A 778 -22.82 9.28 3.57
C TRP A 778 -22.09 10.61 3.36
N LYS A 779 -22.84 11.72 3.43
CA LYS A 779 -22.28 13.06 3.30
C LYS A 779 -21.45 13.45 4.52
N ALA A 780 -21.91 13.08 5.71
CA ALA A 780 -21.20 13.28 6.98
C ALA A 780 -21.62 12.21 8.00
N ALA A 781 -20.98 12.19 9.17
CA ALA A 781 -21.29 11.21 10.23
C ALA A 781 -22.73 11.33 10.78
N ASP A 782 -23.30 12.53 10.73
CA ASP A 782 -24.66 12.86 11.16
C ASP A 782 -25.61 13.19 9.98
N ASP A 783 -25.16 13.00 8.73
CA ASP A 783 -25.94 13.23 7.52
C ASP A 783 -25.85 12.03 6.55
N PRO A 784 -26.87 11.15 6.52
CA PRO A 784 -26.89 9.96 5.67
C PRO A 784 -27.22 10.26 4.20
N SER A 785 -27.44 11.52 3.82
CA SER A 785 -27.63 11.89 2.41
C SER A 785 -26.44 11.45 1.55
N PRO A 786 -26.62 11.29 0.23
CA PRO A 786 -25.52 10.90 -0.67
C PRO A 786 -24.33 11.86 -0.55
N GLY A 787 -23.18 11.31 -0.17
CA GLY A 787 -21.89 11.99 -0.17
C GLY A 787 -21.22 11.96 -1.54
N ASP A 788 -20.00 12.50 -1.60
CA ASP A 788 -19.29 12.72 -2.86
C ASP A 788 -18.64 11.45 -3.43
N PHE A 789 -18.47 10.41 -2.61
CA PHE A 789 -17.75 9.19 -2.99
C PHE A 789 -18.68 8.07 -3.39
N THR A 790 -18.36 7.42 -4.52
CA THR A 790 -19.02 6.19 -4.98
C THR A 790 -18.02 5.05 -5.15
N TYR A 791 -18.45 3.83 -4.89
CA TYR A 791 -17.68 2.61 -5.11
C TYR A 791 -18.43 1.67 -6.06
N ARG A 792 -17.82 1.38 -7.22
CA ARG A 792 -18.46 0.66 -8.33
C ARG A 792 -17.47 -0.25 -9.07
N ILE A 793 -18.02 -1.10 -9.94
CA ILE A 793 -17.23 -1.87 -10.91
C ILE A 793 -17.20 -1.07 -12.22
N GLU A 794 -16.00 -0.81 -12.73
CA GLU A 794 -15.77 -0.25 -14.06
C GLU A 794 -15.23 -1.36 -14.97
N ASN A 795 -15.80 -1.51 -16.17
CA ASN A 795 -15.40 -2.57 -17.09
C ASN A 795 -15.20 -2.02 -18.51
N ASN A 796 -13.95 -1.70 -18.84
CA ASN A 796 -13.54 -1.27 -20.18
C ASN A 796 -12.96 -2.44 -21.00
N GLY A 797 -13.13 -3.68 -20.55
CA GLY A 797 -12.60 -4.90 -21.17
C GLY A 797 -12.19 -5.93 -20.13
N LEU A 798 -11.56 -5.47 -19.04
CA LEU A 798 -11.40 -6.23 -17.80
C LEU A 798 -12.03 -5.45 -16.65
N PRO A 799 -12.78 -6.11 -15.74
CA PRO A 799 -13.42 -5.44 -14.63
C PRO A 799 -12.39 -4.94 -13.61
N GLN A 800 -12.64 -3.75 -13.07
CA GLN A 800 -11.87 -3.08 -12.03
C GLN A 800 -12.83 -2.53 -10.96
N LEU A 801 -12.42 -2.53 -9.70
CA LEU A 801 -13.14 -1.84 -8.61
C LEU A 801 -12.54 -0.45 -8.43
N VAL A 802 -13.39 0.57 -8.42
CA VAL A 802 -12.97 1.97 -8.34
C VAL A 802 -13.74 2.73 -7.27
N ILE A 803 -13.03 3.62 -6.56
CA ILE A 803 -13.66 4.67 -5.75
C ILE A 803 -13.47 5.97 -6.51
N THR A 804 -14.58 6.66 -6.78
CA THR A 804 -14.57 7.96 -7.46
C THR A 804 -15.15 9.05 -6.57
N MET A 805 -14.66 10.27 -6.75
CA MET A 805 -15.25 11.50 -6.23
C MET A 805 -15.73 12.31 -7.43
N GLY A 806 -17.04 12.31 -7.69
CA GLY A 806 -17.59 12.77 -8.97
C GLY A 806 -16.98 11.98 -10.15
N SER A 807 -16.36 12.68 -11.11
CA SER A 807 -15.67 12.09 -12.26
C SER A 807 -14.21 11.69 -11.98
N THR A 808 -13.65 12.04 -10.81
CA THR A 808 -12.24 11.81 -10.51
C THR A 808 -12.04 10.47 -9.81
N LYS A 809 -11.21 9.59 -10.37
CA LYS A 809 -10.77 8.36 -9.70
C LYS A 809 -9.87 8.69 -8.50
N LYS A 810 -10.15 8.08 -7.35
CA LYS A 810 -9.37 8.23 -6.11
C LYS A 810 -8.66 6.93 -5.72
N TYR A 811 -9.27 5.80 -6.04
CA TYR A 811 -8.71 4.47 -5.83
C TYR A 811 -9.08 3.58 -7.01
N ARG A 812 -8.18 2.65 -7.34
CA ARG A 812 -8.40 1.60 -8.34
C ARG A 812 -7.81 0.30 -7.84
N SER A 813 -8.55 -0.79 -7.91
CA SER A 813 -8.07 -2.13 -7.52
C SER A 813 -7.11 -2.76 -8.53
N GLY A 814 -6.98 -2.17 -9.72
CA GLY A 814 -6.40 -2.84 -10.89
C GLY A 814 -7.34 -3.85 -11.55
N PRO A 815 -7.03 -4.33 -12.76
CA PRO A 815 -7.85 -5.30 -13.49
C PRO A 815 -7.90 -6.66 -12.79
N TRP A 816 -9.04 -7.33 -12.97
CA TRP A 816 -9.21 -8.74 -12.64
C TRP A 816 -8.27 -9.61 -13.50
N ASN A 817 -7.42 -10.38 -12.84
CA ASN A 817 -6.38 -11.18 -13.49
C ASN A 817 -6.72 -12.68 -13.58
N GLY A 818 -7.99 -13.06 -13.41
CA GLY A 818 -8.44 -14.45 -13.42
C GLY A 818 -8.36 -15.16 -12.07
N LEU A 819 -7.68 -14.57 -11.08
CA LEU A 819 -7.63 -15.06 -9.69
C LEU A 819 -8.11 -14.01 -8.68
N ARG A 820 -7.68 -12.76 -8.86
CA ARG A 820 -7.98 -11.61 -8.00
C ARG A 820 -7.89 -10.30 -8.79
N PHE A 821 -8.23 -9.17 -8.18
CA PHE A 821 -7.86 -7.88 -8.74
C PHE A 821 -6.38 -7.62 -8.49
N SER A 822 -5.64 -7.19 -9.51
CA SER A 822 -4.17 -7.11 -9.49
C SER A 822 -3.59 -6.25 -8.35
N GLY A 823 -4.33 -5.24 -7.87
CA GLY A 823 -3.94 -4.38 -6.76
C GLY A 823 -4.87 -4.43 -5.54
N HIS A 824 -5.68 -5.49 -5.37
CA HIS A 824 -6.50 -5.67 -4.18
C HIS A 824 -6.20 -7.01 -3.50
N TYR A 825 -5.71 -6.95 -2.25
CA TYR A 825 -5.29 -8.11 -1.45
C TYR A 825 -6.42 -8.97 -0.88
N ALA A 826 -7.68 -8.65 -1.19
CA ALA A 826 -8.83 -9.45 -0.78
C ALA A 826 -8.99 -10.70 -1.66
N GLY A 827 -8.08 -11.67 -1.51
CA GLY A 827 -8.31 -13.06 -1.90
C GLY A 827 -9.20 -13.78 -0.88
N ASN A 828 -9.46 -15.07 -1.11
CA ASN A 828 -10.13 -15.93 -0.12
C ASN A 828 -9.36 -15.91 1.20
N ASN A 829 -10.04 -15.59 2.29
CA ASN A 829 -9.46 -15.61 3.63
C ASN A 829 -10.46 -16.20 4.64
N PRO A 830 -10.06 -16.48 5.89
CA PRO A 830 -10.94 -17.09 6.90
C PRO A 830 -12.20 -16.28 7.29
N VAL A 831 -12.31 -15.02 6.87
CA VAL A 831 -13.44 -14.12 7.18
C VAL A 831 -14.45 -14.07 6.03
N PHE A 832 -14.00 -13.93 4.78
CA PHE A 832 -14.90 -13.84 3.63
C PHE A 832 -14.31 -14.44 2.35
N LYS A 833 -15.21 -14.90 1.49
CA LYS A 833 -14.95 -15.38 0.14
C LYS A 833 -15.49 -14.36 -0.86
N PRO A 834 -14.65 -13.59 -1.56
CA PRO A 834 -15.12 -12.78 -2.68
C PRO A 834 -15.58 -13.69 -3.82
N VAL A 835 -16.74 -13.39 -4.40
CA VAL A 835 -17.28 -14.06 -5.58
C VAL A 835 -17.41 -13.03 -6.69
N MET A 836 -16.85 -13.35 -7.85
CA MET A 836 -16.93 -12.56 -9.07
C MET A 836 -17.53 -13.42 -10.15
N GLU A 837 -18.67 -12.99 -10.68
CA GLU A 837 -19.33 -13.64 -11.81
C GLU A 837 -19.27 -12.68 -13.00
N PHE A 838 -18.59 -13.15 -14.05
CA PHE A 838 -18.47 -12.42 -15.31
C PHE A 838 -18.99 -13.30 -16.44
N ASN A 839 -20.12 -12.90 -17.01
CA ASN A 839 -20.66 -13.49 -18.23
C ASN A 839 -21.16 -12.36 -19.17
N ASN A 840 -21.68 -12.72 -20.35
CA ASN A 840 -22.10 -11.73 -21.35
C ASN A 840 -23.29 -10.85 -20.89
N THR A 841 -24.02 -11.28 -19.87
CA THR A 841 -25.27 -10.65 -19.39
C THR A 841 -25.14 -9.94 -18.04
N GLU A 842 -24.23 -10.40 -17.18
CA GLU A 842 -24.08 -9.98 -15.79
C GLU A 842 -22.59 -9.85 -15.42
N LEU A 843 -22.25 -8.69 -14.87
CA LEU A 843 -20.97 -8.45 -14.20
C LEU A 843 -21.28 -8.14 -12.74
N ILE A 844 -21.17 -9.15 -11.89
CA ILE A 844 -21.60 -9.05 -10.49
C ILE A 844 -20.48 -9.52 -9.56
N SER A 845 -20.28 -8.74 -8.50
CA SER A 845 -19.47 -9.08 -7.34
C SER A 845 -20.37 -9.25 -6.12
N PHE A 846 -20.11 -10.27 -5.30
CA PHE A 846 -20.64 -10.39 -3.93
C PHE A 846 -19.61 -11.09 -3.04
N TYR A 847 -19.93 -11.29 -1.78
CA TYR A 847 -19.09 -12.09 -0.90
C TYR A 847 -19.93 -12.92 0.06
N ASP A 848 -19.38 -14.09 0.41
CA ASP A 848 -19.93 -14.99 1.41
C ASP A 848 -19.03 -14.99 2.66
N PRO A 849 -19.58 -14.96 3.88
CA PRO A 849 -18.80 -15.07 5.10
C PRO A 849 -18.34 -16.52 5.29
N PHE A 850 -17.11 -16.72 5.76
CA PHE A 850 -16.63 -18.02 6.21
C PHE A 850 -17.03 -18.27 7.68
N ASN A 851 -17.33 -19.52 8.04
CA ASN A 851 -17.58 -19.97 9.43
C ASN A 851 -18.57 -19.09 10.24
N SER A 852 -19.58 -18.51 9.58
CA SER A 852 -20.59 -17.64 10.20
C SER A 852 -20.06 -16.34 10.83
N VAL A 853 -18.87 -15.88 10.45
CA VAL A 853 -18.32 -14.58 10.90
C VAL A 853 -19.21 -13.43 10.44
N ILE A 854 -19.54 -12.50 11.34
CA ILE A 854 -20.32 -11.31 11.01
C ILE A 854 -19.35 -10.21 10.54
N THR A 855 -19.45 -9.83 9.27
CA THR A 855 -18.60 -8.82 8.66
C THR A 855 -19.39 -7.92 7.71
N ARG A 856 -18.94 -6.68 7.54
CA ARG A 856 -19.51 -5.69 6.61
C ARG A 856 -18.41 -4.86 5.96
N SER A 857 -18.72 -4.26 4.81
CA SER A 857 -17.90 -3.17 4.25
C SER A 857 -18.68 -1.87 4.22
N THR A 858 -18.06 -0.77 4.61
CA THR A 858 -18.69 0.56 4.61
C THR A 858 -17.79 1.57 3.92
N LEU A 859 -18.37 2.38 3.04
CA LEU A 859 -17.70 3.48 2.35
C LEU A 859 -17.88 4.76 3.16
N SER A 860 -16.81 5.18 3.82
CA SER A 860 -16.81 6.38 4.67
C SER A 860 -17.04 7.67 3.88
N PRO A 861 -17.54 8.75 4.53
CA PRO A 861 -17.62 10.09 3.93
C PRO A 861 -16.28 10.64 3.44
N SER A 862 -15.16 10.10 3.93
CA SER A 862 -13.81 10.48 3.53
C SER A 862 -13.27 9.66 2.34
N GLY A 863 -14.06 8.76 1.75
CA GLY A 863 -13.68 7.99 0.57
C GLY A 863 -12.87 6.72 0.85
N TYR A 864 -12.79 6.28 2.10
CA TYR A 864 -12.20 4.98 2.46
C TYR A 864 -13.28 3.89 2.49
N LEU A 865 -13.05 2.80 1.77
CA LEU A 865 -13.81 1.56 1.90
C LEU A 865 -13.20 0.71 3.01
N GLN A 866 -13.91 0.56 4.10
CA GLN A 866 -13.44 -0.13 5.31
C GLN A 866 -14.19 -1.44 5.50
N ARG A 867 -13.47 -2.54 5.77
CA ARG A 867 -14.08 -3.81 6.18
C ARG A 867 -13.98 -3.98 7.69
N TYR A 868 -15.13 -4.24 8.30
CA TYR A 868 -15.25 -4.48 9.74
C TYR A 868 -15.65 -5.92 10.03
N VAL A 869 -15.14 -6.47 11.14
CA VAL A 869 -15.53 -7.77 11.70
C VAL A 869 -16.10 -7.52 13.09
N LEU A 870 -17.27 -8.10 13.39
CA LEU A 870 -17.90 -7.94 14.70
C LEU A 870 -17.20 -8.84 15.71
N ASN A 871 -16.68 -8.25 16.78
CA ASN A 871 -16.13 -8.98 17.91
C ASN A 871 -17.28 -9.45 18.82
N GLU A 872 -17.51 -10.76 18.87
CA GLU A 872 -18.64 -11.34 19.60
C GLU A 872 -18.56 -11.12 21.12
N LYS A 873 -17.37 -10.88 21.68
CA LYS A 873 -17.16 -10.71 23.12
C LYS A 873 -17.39 -9.26 23.56
N SER A 874 -16.80 -8.30 22.85
CA SER A 874 -16.90 -6.87 23.17
C SER A 874 -18.16 -6.22 22.59
N GLY A 875 -18.76 -6.81 21.55
CA GLY A 875 -19.80 -6.17 20.75
C GLY A 875 -19.30 -5.01 19.87
N SER A 876 -17.98 -4.82 19.76
CA SER A 876 -17.38 -3.77 18.93
C SER A 876 -17.09 -4.24 17.50
N TRP A 877 -17.05 -3.29 16.57
CA TRP A 877 -16.61 -3.53 15.20
C TRP A 877 -15.10 -3.27 15.09
N ASP A 878 -14.34 -4.32 14.78
CA ASP A 878 -12.89 -4.24 14.59
C ASP A 878 -12.56 -4.04 13.10
N LEU A 879 -11.68 -3.09 12.80
CA LEU A 879 -11.27 -2.77 11.42
C LEU A 879 -10.28 -3.82 10.90
N MET A 880 -10.67 -4.57 9.88
CA MET A 880 -9.84 -5.60 9.26
C MET A 880 -8.89 -5.02 8.21
N PHE A 881 -9.41 -4.22 7.28
CA PHE A 881 -8.64 -3.52 6.26
C PHE A 881 -9.38 -2.30 5.72
N THR A 882 -8.64 -1.42 5.03
CA THR A 882 -9.17 -0.24 4.33
C THR A 882 -8.67 -0.20 2.88
N ALA A 883 -9.42 0.43 1.98
CA ALA A 883 -9.04 0.71 0.60
C ALA A 883 -9.42 2.17 0.26
N PRO A 884 -8.48 3.05 -0.14
CA PRO A 884 -7.02 2.86 -0.19
C PRO A 884 -6.44 2.38 1.16
N ASN A 885 -5.43 1.51 1.10
CA ASN A 885 -4.77 0.99 2.29
C ASN A 885 -3.51 1.79 2.66
N ASP A 886 -2.79 2.27 1.66
CA ASP A 886 -1.58 3.08 1.79
C ASP A 886 -1.54 4.20 0.71
N LEU A 887 -0.52 5.05 0.73
CA LEU A 887 -0.37 6.15 -0.24
C LEU A 887 -0.21 5.68 -1.69
N CYS A 888 0.36 4.50 -1.94
CA CYS A 888 0.51 3.93 -3.28
C CYS A 888 -0.80 3.37 -3.86
N ASP A 889 -1.84 3.21 -3.05
CA ASP A 889 -3.19 2.87 -3.52
C ASP A 889 -3.97 4.11 -4.00
N SER A 890 -3.48 5.31 -3.68
CA SER A 890 -4.03 6.56 -4.20
C SER A 890 -3.81 6.62 -5.71
N TYR A 891 -4.90 6.82 -6.45
CA TYR A 891 -4.87 6.75 -7.91
C TYR A 891 -3.88 7.76 -8.50
N GLY A 892 -2.90 7.25 -9.26
CA GLY A 892 -1.95 8.08 -9.99
C GLY A 892 -0.90 8.79 -9.13
N GLN A 893 -0.63 8.29 -7.92
CA GLN A 893 0.30 8.91 -6.95
C GLN A 893 1.66 9.33 -7.53
N CYS A 894 2.25 8.53 -8.43
CA CYS A 894 3.57 8.79 -9.02
C CYS A 894 3.54 9.41 -10.43
N GLY A 895 2.37 9.84 -10.88
CA GLY A 895 2.17 10.39 -12.21
C GLY A 895 2.43 9.37 -13.35
N PRO A 896 2.42 9.86 -14.61
CA PRO A 896 2.69 9.04 -15.79
C PRO A 896 4.08 8.38 -15.78
N ASN A 897 4.15 7.10 -16.17
CA ASN A 897 5.38 6.31 -16.28
C ASN A 897 6.23 6.23 -14.98
N GLY A 898 5.63 6.59 -13.84
CA GLY A 898 6.18 6.38 -12.50
C GLY A 898 5.67 5.08 -11.89
N ILE A 899 6.44 4.53 -10.95
CA ILE A 899 6.06 3.38 -10.14
C ILE A 899 6.13 3.73 -8.65
N CYS A 900 5.08 3.38 -7.91
CA CYS A 900 5.02 3.57 -6.47
C CYS A 900 5.55 2.36 -5.71
N ARG A 901 6.39 2.56 -4.70
CA ARG A 901 6.98 1.54 -3.85
C ARG A 901 6.88 1.97 -2.39
N THR A 902 6.07 1.26 -1.59
CA THR A 902 5.86 1.59 -0.17
C THR A 902 7.07 1.28 0.72
N SER A 903 8.00 0.42 0.27
CA SER A 903 9.21 0.06 1.02
C SER A 903 10.36 1.06 0.84
N LYS A 904 10.23 2.01 -0.09
CA LYS A 904 11.28 2.97 -0.45
C LYS A 904 10.86 4.41 -0.17
N ALA A 905 11.85 5.24 0.07
CA ALA A 905 11.68 6.67 0.20
C ALA A 905 12.73 7.39 -0.68
N PRO A 906 12.32 8.23 -1.65
CA PRO A 906 10.94 8.63 -1.98
C PRO A 906 10.07 7.47 -2.48
N LEU A 907 8.73 7.57 -2.29
CA LEU A 907 7.76 6.54 -2.68
C LEU A 907 7.76 6.27 -4.18
N CYS A 908 8.05 7.29 -4.97
CA CYS A 908 7.92 7.26 -6.42
C CYS A 908 9.29 7.21 -7.11
N GLU A 909 9.43 6.27 -8.03
CA GLU A 909 10.58 6.14 -8.92
C GLU A 909 10.07 6.16 -10.37
N CYS A 910 10.89 6.62 -11.32
CA CYS A 910 10.60 6.41 -12.73
C CYS A 910 10.77 4.94 -13.10
N LEU A 911 9.90 4.43 -13.98
CA LEU A 911 10.10 3.11 -14.58
C LEU A 911 11.45 3.04 -15.30
N LYS A 912 12.06 1.85 -15.36
CA LYS A 912 13.39 1.69 -15.97
C LYS A 912 13.36 2.18 -17.43
N GLY A 913 14.32 3.02 -17.80
CA GLY A 913 14.40 3.68 -19.12
C GLY A 913 13.60 4.98 -19.24
N PHE A 914 13.02 5.45 -18.14
CA PHE A 914 12.38 6.76 -18.03
C PHE A 914 13.14 7.63 -17.01
N SER A 915 13.05 8.94 -17.20
CA SER A 915 13.61 9.97 -16.35
C SER A 915 12.54 11.00 -15.99
N PRO A 916 12.67 11.71 -14.86
CA PRO A 916 11.68 12.72 -14.46
C PRO A 916 11.46 13.76 -15.56
N LYS A 917 10.19 14.10 -15.83
CA LYS A 917 9.87 15.16 -16.80
C LYS A 917 10.40 16.53 -16.35
N SER A 918 10.44 16.75 -15.05
CA SER A 918 11.04 17.93 -14.41
C SER A 918 11.90 17.46 -13.24
N GLN A 919 13.21 17.64 -13.36
CA GLN A 919 14.15 17.25 -12.31
C GLN A 919 13.89 18.03 -11.01
N LEU A 920 13.65 19.34 -11.13
CA LEU A 920 13.36 20.22 -9.99
C LEU A 920 12.11 19.77 -9.22
N GLU A 921 11.00 19.47 -9.92
CA GLU A 921 9.76 19.00 -9.26
C GLU A 921 9.97 17.64 -8.58
N TRP A 922 10.74 16.76 -9.21
CA TRP A 922 11.04 15.43 -8.67
C TRP A 922 11.87 15.52 -7.39
N GLU A 923 12.85 16.41 -7.34
CA GLU A 923 13.67 16.72 -6.16
C GLU A 923 12.85 17.39 -5.05
N MET A 924 11.83 18.17 -5.41
CA MET A 924 10.84 18.74 -4.48
C MET A 924 9.74 17.75 -4.07
N LEU A 925 9.88 16.46 -4.41
CA LEU A 925 8.94 15.40 -4.04
C LEU A 925 7.54 15.57 -4.65
N ASN A 926 7.47 16.26 -5.79
CA ASN A 926 6.27 16.41 -6.60
C ASN A 926 6.37 15.53 -7.86
N TRP A 927 5.63 14.43 -7.87
CA TRP A 927 5.65 13.46 -8.95
C TRP A 927 4.51 13.65 -9.96
N SER A 928 3.73 14.73 -9.87
CA SER A 928 2.49 14.90 -10.66
C SER A 928 2.73 14.87 -12.17
N LYS A 929 3.88 15.39 -12.65
CA LYS A 929 4.26 15.38 -14.07
C LYS A 929 4.76 14.01 -14.56
N GLY A 930 5.08 13.10 -13.64
CA GLY A 930 5.61 11.79 -13.95
C GLY A 930 6.97 11.83 -14.67
N CYS A 931 7.18 10.83 -15.50
CA CYS A 931 8.43 10.55 -16.19
C CYS A 931 8.23 10.48 -17.71
N VAL A 932 9.28 10.82 -18.43
CA VAL A 932 9.39 10.72 -19.89
C VAL A 932 10.50 9.73 -20.24
N ARG A 933 10.46 9.14 -21.43
CA ARG A 933 11.51 8.23 -21.88
C ARG A 933 12.85 8.96 -21.87
N SER A 934 13.88 8.30 -21.34
CA SER A 934 15.23 8.85 -21.36
C SER A 934 15.84 8.79 -22.75
N VAL A 935 15.43 7.82 -23.57
CA VAL A 935 15.83 7.72 -24.98
C VAL A 935 14.61 7.34 -25.85
N PRO A 936 14.46 7.95 -27.05
CA PRO A 936 13.43 7.57 -28.01
C PRO A 936 13.56 6.10 -28.46
N LEU A 937 12.43 5.53 -28.93
CA LEU A 937 12.39 4.21 -29.57
C LEU A 937 12.42 4.42 -31.09
N GLU A 938 13.33 3.75 -31.79
CA GLU A 938 13.53 3.88 -33.25
C GLU A 938 12.77 2.81 -34.05
N CYS A 939 12.13 1.85 -33.36
CA CYS A 939 11.31 0.77 -33.93
C CYS A 939 11.98 -0.07 -35.03
N GLN A 940 13.30 -0.12 -35.09
CA GLN A 940 14.06 -1.01 -35.99
C GLN A 940 15.13 -1.76 -35.20
N LYS A 941 15.47 -2.97 -35.66
CA LYS A 941 16.26 -4.02 -34.97
C LYS A 941 17.18 -3.49 -33.85
N GLY A 942 16.97 -4.00 -32.64
CA GLY A 942 17.74 -3.63 -31.45
C GLY A 942 16.89 -3.09 -30.31
N GLU A 943 15.63 -3.53 -30.19
CA GLU A 943 14.74 -3.24 -29.07
C GLU A 943 14.25 -4.54 -28.44
N GLY A 944 13.91 -4.48 -27.15
CA GLY A 944 13.31 -5.60 -26.43
C GLY A 944 12.49 -5.11 -25.26
N PHE A 945 12.36 -5.95 -24.23
CA PHE A 945 11.60 -5.57 -23.04
C PHE A 945 12.33 -5.91 -21.75
N VAL A 946 12.21 -5.02 -20.79
CA VAL A 946 12.56 -5.30 -19.40
C VAL A 946 11.33 -5.78 -18.65
N LYS A 947 11.48 -6.87 -17.90
CA LYS A 947 10.48 -7.35 -16.96
C LYS A 947 10.48 -6.47 -15.71
N VAL A 948 9.36 -5.83 -15.41
CA VAL A 948 9.07 -5.25 -14.10
C VAL A 948 8.11 -6.19 -13.40
N ALA A 949 8.62 -6.88 -12.40
CA ALA A 949 7.88 -7.95 -11.75
C ALA A 949 6.93 -7.39 -10.67
N ARG A 950 5.85 -8.12 -10.41
CA ARG A 950 5.00 -7.94 -9.21
C ARG A 950 4.34 -6.58 -9.12
N VAL A 951 3.66 -6.17 -10.18
CA VAL A 951 3.03 -4.86 -10.26
C VAL A 951 1.51 -4.93 -10.25
N LYS A 952 0.90 -3.91 -9.65
CA LYS A 952 -0.45 -3.49 -10.06
C LYS A 952 -0.33 -2.99 -11.50
N LEU A 953 -0.97 -3.69 -12.44
CA LEU A 953 -0.91 -3.30 -13.84
C LEU A 953 -1.45 -1.86 -14.02
N PRO A 954 -0.92 -1.08 -14.98
CA PRO A 954 -1.38 0.27 -15.27
C PRO A 954 -2.89 0.34 -15.56
N ASP A 955 -3.48 1.53 -15.45
CA ASP A 955 -4.90 1.71 -15.82
C ASP A 955 -5.15 1.43 -17.31
N LEU A 956 -6.36 0.94 -17.60
CA LEU A 956 -6.84 0.62 -18.94
C LEU A 956 -7.56 1.84 -19.52
N LEU A 957 -6.80 2.92 -19.71
CA LEU A 957 -7.25 4.13 -20.42
C LEU A 957 -7.30 3.86 -21.94
N ASP A 958 -7.87 4.76 -22.73
CA ASP A 958 -8.24 4.55 -24.15
C ASP A 958 -7.15 3.98 -25.09
N GLN A 959 -5.87 4.00 -24.70
CA GLN A 959 -4.71 3.54 -25.48
C GLN A 959 -4.21 2.15 -25.04
N PHE A 960 -5.09 1.14 -25.08
CA PHE A 960 -4.72 -0.26 -24.80
C PHE A 960 -5.38 -1.26 -25.76
N GLN A 961 -4.83 -2.47 -25.86
CA GLN A 961 -5.44 -3.60 -26.56
C GLN A 961 -5.47 -4.84 -25.66
N LEU A 962 -6.62 -5.51 -25.62
CA LEU A 962 -6.83 -6.78 -24.92
C LEU A 962 -7.11 -7.91 -25.92
N ASN A 963 -6.41 -9.02 -25.77
CA ASN A 963 -6.71 -10.26 -26.48
C ASN A 963 -6.55 -11.45 -25.53
N THR A 964 -7.65 -12.07 -25.13
CA THR A 964 -7.67 -13.12 -24.10
C THR A 964 -7.19 -14.50 -24.58
N THR A 965 -7.08 -14.72 -25.89
CA THR A 965 -6.66 -16.02 -26.45
C THR A 965 -5.17 -16.09 -26.74
N MET A 966 -4.52 -14.94 -26.94
CA MET A 966 -3.11 -14.84 -27.30
C MET A 966 -2.18 -15.22 -26.14
N SER A 967 -1.10 -15.94 -26.42
CA SER A 967 -0.06 -16.28 -25.44
C SER A 967 0.86 -15.10 -25.14
N LEU A 968 1.58 -15.13 -24.01
CA LEU A 968 2.57 -14.09 -23.67
C LEU A 968 3.67 -13.94 -24.74
N ARG A 969 4.05 -15.04 -25.39
CA ARG A 969 5.07 -15.02 -26.46
C ARG A 969 4.54 -14.32 -27.71
N GLU A 970 3.33 -14.65 -28.14
CA GLU A 970 2.68 -13.97 -29.27
C GLU A 970 2.42 -12.49 -28.94
N CYS A 971 2.07 -12.18 -27.69
CA CYS A 971 1.93 -10.82 -27.19
C CYS A 971 3.23 -10.01 -27.34
N LYS A 972 4.36 -10.60 -26.93
CA LYS A 972 5.70 -10.03 -27.14
C LYS A 972 5.97 -9.78 -28.62
N GLU A 973 5.75 -10.78 -29.47
CA GLU A 973 6.02 -10.68 -30.91
C GLU A 973 5.13 -9.62 -31.59
N LYS A 974 3.86 -9.53 -31.20
CA LYS A 974 2.92 -8.51 -31.70
C LYS A 974 3.33 -7.12 -31.24
N CYS A 975 3.67 -6.94 -29.96
CA CYS A 975 4.12 -5.67 -29.42
C CYS A 975 5.45 -5.20 -30.03
N LEU A 976 6.38 -6.12 -30.37
CA LEU A 976 7.61 -5.75 -31.09
C LEU A 976 7.33 -5.23 -32.50
N ARG A 977 6.37 -5.82 -33.20
CA ARG A 977 6.00 -5.41 -34.56
C ARG A 977 5.26 -4.08 -34.60
N ASP A 978 4.52 -3.76 -33.54
CA ASP A 978 3.78 -2.51 -33.44
C ASP A 978 4.64 -1.43 -32.77
N CYS A 979 5.15 -0.47 -33.54
CA CYS A 979 6.01 0.61 -33.05
C CYS A 979 5.41 1.46 -31.94
N SER A 980 4.07 1.54 -31.89
CA SER A 980 3.39 2.32 -30.87
C SER A 980 3.28 1.58 -29.54
N CYS A 981 3.49 0.26 -29.51
CA CYS A 981 3.40 -0.52 -28.29
C CYS A 981 4.57 -0.22 -27.34
N ILE A 982 4.27 0.28 -26.14
CA ILE A 982 5.27 0.64 -25.14
C ILE A 982 5.44 -0.39 -24.02
N ALA A 983 4.43 -1.22 -23.78
CA ALA A 983 4.47 -2.28 -22.77
C ALA A 983 3.44 -3.37 -23.04
N TYR A 984 3.68 -4.57 -22.51
CA TYR A 984 2.69 -5.65 -22.53
C TYR A 984 2.71 -6.48 -21.25
N ALA A 985 1.63 -7.21 -21.01
CA ALA A 985 1.47 -8.12 -19.88
C ALA A 985 0.49 -9.25 -20.20
N ASN A 986 0.46 -10.31 -19.39
CA ASN A 986 -0.64 -11.28 -19.44
C ASN A 986 -1.93 -10.65 -18.90
N SER A 987 -3.08 -10.96 -19.48
CA SER A 987 -4.39 -10.54 -18.93
C SER A 987 -4.88 -11.45 -17.81
N ASN A 988 -4.50 -12.72 -17.83
CA ASN A 988 -4.93 -13.73 -16.87
C ASN A 988 -3.72 -14.56 -16.37
N VAL A 989 -3.57 -14.66 -15.06
CA VAL A 989 -2.46 -15.37 -14.40
C VAL A 989 -2.80 -16.79 -13.97
N SER A 990 -4.07 -17.23 -14.12
CA SER A 990 -4.47 -18.61 -13.81
C SER A 990 -3.83 -19.62 -14.77
N GLY A 991 -3.42 -20.79 -14.26
CA GLY A 991 -2.75 -21.83 -15.05
C GLY A 991 -1.31 -21.44 -15.46
N ARG A 992 -0.94 -21.61 -16.74
CA ARG A 992 0.37 -21.18 -17.28
C ARG A 992 0.44 -19.68 -17.62
N GLY A 993 -0.62 -18.92 -17.30
CA GLY A 993 -0.83 -17.54 -17.75
C GLY A 993 -1.28 -17.49 -19.22
N ASN A 994 -2.36 -16.76 -19.51
CA ASN A 994 -2.87 -16.58 -20.86
C ASN A 994 -3.49 -15.19 -21.08
N GLY A 995 -3.69 -14.87 -22.35
CA GLY A 995 -4.17 -13.59 -22.82
C GLY A 995 -3.12 -12.49 -22.74
N CYS A 996 -3.36 -11.39 -23.46
CA CYS A 996 -2.42 -10.32 -23.71
C CYS A 996 -3.08 -8.97 -23.50
N LEU A 997 -2.39 -8.11 -22.75
CA LEU A 997 -2.64 -6.69 -22.64
C LEU A 997 -1.45 -5.95 -23.24
N MET A 998 -1.70 -4.97 -24.11
CA MET A 998 -0.68 -4.08 -24.65
C MET A 998 -1.10 -2.63 -24.41
N TRP A 999 -0.13 -1.79 -24.05
CA TRP A 999 -0.31 -0.35 -23.83
C TRP A 999 0.45 0.45 -24.90
N PHE A 1000 -0.18 1.54 -25.35
CA PHE A 1000 0.33 2.41 -26.40
C PHE A 1000 0.57 3.85 -25.90
N GLY A 1001 0.02 4.19 -24.74
CA GLY A 1001 0.16 5.48 -24.07
C GLY A 1001 0.84 5.38 -22.72
N ASN A 1002 0.92 6.51 -22.01
CA ASN A 1002 1.50 6.59 -20.67
C ASN A 1002 0.99 5.51 -19.71
N LEU A 1003 1.91 4.90 -18.96
CA LEU A 1003 1.59 3.92 -17.93
C LEU A 1003 1.23 4.66 -16.64
N ILE A 1004 -0.04 4.63 -16.23
CA ILE A 1004 -0.53 5.38 -15.06
C ILE A 1004 -0.99 4.42 -13.96
N ASP A 1005 -0.81 4.81 -12.70
CA ASP A 1005 -1.30 4.08 -11.52
C ASP A 1005 -0.67 2.69 -11.36
N THR A 1006 0.64 2.63 -11.59
CA THR A 1006 1.46 1.42 -11.41
C THR A 1006 2.13 1.46 -10.04
N ARG A 1007 2.06 0.36 -9.30
CA ARG A 1007 2.79 0.17 -8.04
C ARG A 1007 3.42 -1.21 -7.98
N GLU A 1008 4.49 -1.33 -7.20
CA GLU A 1008 5.11 -2.62 -6.89
C GLU A 1008 4.49 -3.23 -5.62
N PHE A 1009 4.46 -4.56 -5.60
CA PHE A 1009 4.17 -5.37 -4.44
C PHE A 1009 5.41 -6.14 -3.96
N VAL A 1010 5.47 -6.32 -2.64
CA VAL A 1010 6.50 -7.12 -1.98
C VAL A 1010 6.20 -8.60 -2.23
N PRO A 1011 7.20 -9.43 -2.61
CA PRO A 1011 6.99 -10.82 -3.01
C PRO A 1011 6.33 -11.64 -1.91
N GLN A 1012 5.24 -12.33 -2.24
CA GLN A 1012 4.63 -13.32 -1.36
C GLN A 1012 4.20 -14.63 -2.01
N ASP A 1013 3.93 -14.64 -3.32
CA ASP A 1013 3.45 -15.85 -4.01
C ASP A 1013 3.74 -15.82 -5.53
N ASP A 1014 3.76 -16.99 -6.18
CA ASP A 1014 4.03 -17.14 -7.63
C ASP A 1014 2.91 -16.59 -8.55
N SER A 1015 1.86 -15.98 -7.98
CA SER A 1015 0.66 -15.50 -8.68
C SER A 1015 0.67 -14.00 -9.00
N GLU A 1016 1.83 -13.36 -8.89
CA GLU A 1016 2.00 -11.92 -9.09
C GLU A 1016 2.14 -11.56 -10.58
N GLN A 1017 1.57 -10.42 -10.95
CA GLN A 1017 1.46 -10.01 -12.36
C GLN A 1017 2.67 -9.18 -12.76
N ASP A 1018 3.26 -9.51 -13.90
CA ASP A 1018 4.44 -8.85 -14.43
C ASP A 1018 4.07 -7.99 -15.64
N ILE A 1019 4.75 -6.86 -15.79
CA ILE A 1019 4.68 -6.02 -16.98
C ILE A 1019 6.04 -5.99 -17.68
N TYR A 1020 6.01 -5.99 -19.01
CA TYR A 1020 7.20 -5.95 -19.85
C TYR A 1020 7.24 -4.61 -20.57
N ILE A 1021 8.22 -3.76 -20.23
CA ILE A 1021 8.34 -2.40 -20.75
C ILE A 1021 9.33 -2.39 -21.90
N ARG A 1022 8.93 -1.81 -23.02
CA ARG A 1022 9.74 -1.72 -24.24
C ARG A 1022 10.88 -0.75 -24.04
N LEU A 1023 12.09 -1.21 -24.32
CA LEU A 1023 13.33 -0.45 -24.21
C LEU A 1023 14.26 -0.78 -25.38
N PRO A 1024 15.19 0.13 -25.72
CA PRO A 1024 16.31 -0.20 -26.59
C PRO A 1024 17.18 -1.32 -25.99
N GLU A 1025 17.79 -2.15 -26.84
CA GLU A 1025 18.60 -3.33 -26.47
C GLU A 1025 19.71 -3.00 -25.49
N TYR A 1026 20.39 -1.86 -25.69
CA TYR A 1026 21.45 -1.40 -24.78
C TYR A 1026 20.94 -1.11 -23.35
N ALA A 1027 19.66 -0.77 -23.17
CA ALA A 1027 19.06 -0.51 -21.86
C ALA A 1027 18.55 -1.79 -21.16
N ILE A 1028 18.49 -2.91 -21.90
CA ILE A 1028 17.99 -4.20 -21.41
C ILE A 1028 19.11 -5.01 -20.79
N ASP A 1029 20.22 -5.17 -21.51
CA ASP A 1029 21.31 -6.06 -21.10
C ASP A 1029 22.29 -5.41 -20.11
N GLY A 1030 22.24 -4.08 -19.95
CA GLY A 1030 23.20 -3.33 -19.12
C GLY A 1030 24.66 -3.53 -19.55
N LYS A 1031 24.88 -4.08 -20.76
CA LYS A 1031 26.21 -4.29 -21.33
C LYS A 1031 26.61 -3.05 -22.11
N PHE A 1032 27.49 -2.27 -21.50
CA PHE A 1032 28.33 -1.34 -22.23
C PHE A 1032 29.20 -2.14 -23.20
N SER A 1033 29.13 -1.81 -24.48
CA SER A 1033 30.22 -2.15 -25.39
C SER A 1033 31.40 -1.27 -25.01
N VAL A 1034 32.64 -1.75 -25.15
CA VAL A 1034 33.85 -0.90 -25.05
C VAL A 1034 33.75 0.30 -26.01
N LYS A 1035 32.93 0.21 -27.07
CA LYS A 1035 32.63 1.29 -28.03
C LYS A 1035 31.61 2.33 -27.52
N SER A 1036 30.90 2.04 -26.44
CA SER A 1036 30.05 3.01 -25.74
C SER A 1036 30.91 3.98 -24.93
N ASP A 1037 31.94 3.47 -24.25
CA ASP A 1037 32.92 4.32 -23.54
C ASP A 1037 33.68 5.22 -24.51
N VAL A 1038 34.02 4.70 -25.70
CA VAL A 1038 34.60 5.50 -26.80
C VAL A 1038 33.66 6.61 -27.23
N PHE A 1039 32.35 6.34 -27.38
CA PHE A 1039 31.38 7.38 -27.75
C PHE A 1039 31.24 8.45 -26.66
N SER A 1040 31.13 8.06 -25.39
CA SER A 1040 31.08 8.98 -24.26
C SER A 1040 32.33 9.84 -24.17
N LEU A 1041 33.51 9.26 -24.40
CA LEU A 1041 34.76 10.00 -24.49
C LEU A 1041 34.75 11.00 -25.65
N GLY A 1042 34.23 10.61 -26.82
CA GLY A 1042 34.08 11.51 -27.96
C GLY A 1042 33.21 12.73 -27.66
N VAL A 1043 32.09 12.52 -26.97
CA VAL A 1043 31.24 13.63 -26.49
C VAL A 1043 32.00 14.50 -25.51
N LEU A 1044 32.69 13.91 -24.52
CA LEU A 1044 33.48 14.66 -23.54
C LEU A 1044 34.59 15.49 -24.19
N LEU A 1045 35.30 14.95 -25.18
CA LEU A 1045 36.32 15.70 -25.92
C LEU A 1045 35.73 16.95 -26.60
N LEU A 1046 34.55 16.82 -27.23
CA LEU A 1046 33.89 17.96 -27.89
C LEU A 1046 33.32 18.96 -26.87
N GLU A 1047 32.82 18.50 -25.72
CA GLU A 1047 32.38 19.39 -24.63
C GLU A 1047 33.57 20.14 -24.00
N ILE A 1048 34.71 19.48 -23.81
CA ILE A 1048 35.95 20.10 -23.28
C ILE A 1048 36.47 21.15 -24.26
N VAL A 1049 36.59 20.80 -25.54
CA VAL A 1049 37.09 21.75 -26.56
C VAL A 1049 36.15 22.94 -26.71
N SER A 1050 34.84 22.74 -26.61
CA SER A 1050 33.85 23.81 -26.79
C SER A 1050 33.48 24.60 -25.54
N GLY A 1051 33.85 24.12 -24.35
CA GLY A 1051 33.39 24.68 -23.08
C GLY A 1051 31.87 24.55 -22.86
N LYS A 1052 31.14 23.86 -23.74
CA LYS A 1052 29.67 23.77 -23.75
C LYS A 1052 29.23 22.34 -23.53
N ARG A 1053 28.12 22.14 -22.80
CA ARG A 1053 27.50 20.82 -22.62
C ARG A 1053 26.59 20.50 -23.79
N ASN A 1054 26.61 19.26 -24.27
CA ASN A 1054 25.74 18.77 -25.32
C ASN A 1054 24.26 18.76 -24.90
N ARG A 1055 23.97 18.50 -23.62
CA ARG A 1055 22.61 18.54 -23.07
C ARG A 1055 22.16 19.99 -22.87
N GLY A 1056 21.17 20.43 -23.65
CA GLY A 1056 20.62 21.79 -23.61
C GLY A 1056 21.34 22.79 -24.54
N PHE A 1057 22.25 22.32 -25.39
CA PHE A 1057 22.84 23.15 -26.43
C PHE A 1057 21.80 23.55 -27.49
N ASN A 1058 21.72 24.83 -27.82
CA ASN A 1058 20.88 25.37 -28.89
C ASN A 1058 21.68 26.44 -29.64
N HIS A 1059 21.78 26.33 -30.97
CA HIS A 1059 22.50 27.31 -31.79
C HIS A 1059 21.52 28.36 -32.33
N PRO A 1060 21.88 29.67 -32.35
CA PRO A 1060 20.97 30.75 -32.74
C PRO A 1060 20.35 30.58 -34.14
N ASP A 1061 21.15 30.06 -35.08
CA ASP A 1061 20.76 30.01 -36.50
C ASP A 1061 20.25 28.63 -36.97
N HIS A 1062 20.52 27.53 -36.23
CA HIS A 1062 20.17 26.16 -36.64
C HIS A 1062 19.87 25.23 -35.45
N HIS A 1063 18.81 24.42 -35.50
CA HIS A 1063 18.41 23.47 -34.44
C HIS A 1063 19.26 22.19 -34.38
N HIS A 1064 20.58 22.31 -34.20
CA HIS A 1064 21.49 21.16 -34.06
C HIS A 1064 21.98 20.99 -32.61
N SER A 1065 22.18 19.74 -32.17
CA SER A 1065 22.92 19.43 -30.94
C SER A 1065 24.39 19.87 -31.07
N LEU A 1066 25.13 19.94 -29.95
CA LEU A 1066 26.55 20.33 -29.98
C LEU A 1066 27.35 19.43 -30.94
N LEU A 1067 27.04 18.14 -30.96
CA LEU A 1067 27.67 17.17 -31.86
C LEU A 1067 27.37 17.47 -33.34
N GLY A 1068 26.11 17.83 -33.64
CA GLY A 1068 25.69 18.21 -34.99
C GLY A 1068 26.33 19.53 -35.43
N HIS A 1069 26.50 20.49 -34.52
CA HIS A 1069 27.20 21.74 -34.79
C HIS A 1069 28.70 21.54 -35.02
N ALA A 1070 29.35 20.71 -34.19
CA ALA A 1070 30.75 20.33 -34.37
C ALA A 1070 31.01 19.65 -35.72
N TRP A 1071 30.11 18.76 -36.16
CA TRP A 1071 30.19 18.13 -37.47
C TRP A 1071 30.03 19.13 -38.62
N LEU A 1072 29.09 20.08 -38.52
CA LEU A 1072 28.92 21.13 -39.53
C LEU A 1072 30.20 21.97 -39.69
N LEU A 1073 30.74 22.48 -38.57
CA LEU A 1073 31.97 23.27 -38.57
C LEU A 1073 33.15 22.46 -39.13
N TRP A 1074 33.21 21.16 -38.84
CA TRP A 1074 34.22 20.27 -39.44
C TRP A 1074 34.07 20.14 -40.95
N ASN A 1075 32.84 19.96 -41.46
CA ASN A 1075 32.57 19.82 -42.88
C ASN A 1075 32.76 21.13 -43.67
N GLU A 1076 32.62 22.28 -43.01
CA GLU A 1076 32.88 23.61 -43.57
C GLU A 1076 34.35 24.07 -43.46
N ASP A 1077 35.25 23.21 -42.96
CA ASP A 1077 36.66 23.54 -42.67
C ASP A 1077 36.84 24.70 -41.65
N LYS A 1078 35.86 24.85 -40.75
CA LYS A 1078 35.81 25.86 -39.68
C LYS A 1078 35.85 25.23 -38.28
N SER A 1079 36.38 24.02 -38.15
CA SER A 1079 36.35 23.25 -36.89
C SER A 1079 36.92 24.02 -35.68
N LEU A 1080 37.92 24.87 -35.88
CA LEU A 1080 38.53 25.70 -34.82
C LEU A 1080 37.57 26.75 -34.23
N GLU A 1081 36.48 27.10 -34.92
CA GLU A 1081 35.42 27.96 -34.36
C GLU A 1081 34.66 27.30 -33.21
N LEU A 1082 34.74 25.97 -33.07
CA LEU A 1082 34.18 25.25 -31.94
C LEU A 1082 34.94 25.55 -30.63
N MET A 1083 36.20 25.99 -30.70
CA MET A 1083 37.10 26.14 -29.55
C MET A 1083 36.65 27.24 -28.58
N ASP A 1084 36.60 26.90 -27.29
CA ASP A 1084 36.32 27.86 -26.21
C ASP A 1084 37.40 28.95 -26.13
N THR A 1085 37.00 30.17 -25.79
CA THR A 1085 37.91 31.31 -25.66
C THR A 1085 39.02 31.10 -24.64
N CYS A 1086 38.82 30.26 -23.61
CA CYS A 1086 39.83 29.95 -22.60
C CYS A 1086 40.98 29.10 -23.14
N LEU A 1087 40.77 28.39 -24.26
CA LEU A 1087 41.79 27.53 -24.89
C LEU A 1087 42.61 28.26 -25.96
N LYS A 1088 42.15 29.44 -26.43
CA LYS A 1088 42.80 30.22 -27.50
C LYS A 1088 44.23 30.64 -27.19
N ASP A 1089 44.52 30.93 -25.91
CA ASP A 1089 45.84 31.43 -25.48
C ASP A 1089 46.73 30.34 -24.87
N SER A 1090 46.20 29.11 -24.70
CA SER A 1090 46.83 28.05 -23.90
C SER A 1090 47.03 26.72 -24.65
N CYS A 1091 46.51 26.55 -25.86
CA CYS A 1091 46.61 25.31 -26.63
C CYS A 1091 47.13 25.55 -28.06
N VAL A 1092 47.77 24.53 -28.65
CA VAL A 1092 48.22 24.56 -30.04
C VAL A 1092 47.04 24.22 -30.96
N GLU A 1093 46.73 25.07 -31.95
CA GLU A 1093 45.55 24.91 -32.84
C GLU A 1093 45.51 23.54 -33.53
N SER A 1094 46.65 22.99 -33.94
CA SER A 1094 46.74 21.67 -34.57
C SER A 1094 46.36 20.52 -33.63
N GLU A 1095 46.60 20.67 -32.33
CA GLU A 1095 46.22 19.67 -31.31
C GLU A 1095 44.71 19.74 -31.05
N VAL A 1096 44.15 20.95 -31.01
CA VAL A 1096 42.70 21.15 -30.85
C VAL A 1096 41.93 20.59 -32.03
N GLN A 1097 42.36 20.90 -33.26
CA GLN A 1097 41.74 20.36 -34.47
C GLN A 1097 41.79 18.82 -34.49
N ARG A 1098 42.90 18.24 -34.01
CA ARG A 1098 43.01 16.80 -33.84
C ARG A 1098 42.05 16.25 -32.78
N CYS A 1099 41.92 16.91 -31.62
CA CYS A 1099 40.95 16.52 -30.59
C CYS A 1099 39.51 16.54 -31.12
N ILE A 1100 39.17 17.53 -31.94
CA ILE A 1100 37.87 17.60 -32.62
C ILE A 1100 37.71 16.42 -33.59
N GLN A 1101 38.73 16.13 -34.42
CA GLN A 1101 38.69 15.01 -35.36
C GLN A 1101 38.51 13.66 -34.65
N VAL A 1102 39.28 13.43 -33.57
CA VAL A 1102 39.17 12.21 -32.76
C VAL A 1102 37.82 12.14 -32.07
N GLY A 1103 37.31 13.26 -31.55
CA GLY A 1103 35.96 13.38 -31.00
C GLY A 1103 34.90 12.94 -31.99
N LEU A 1104 34.96 13.46 -33.23
CA LEU A 1104 34.05 13.12 -34.32
C LEU A 1104 34.14 11.65 -34.76
N LEU A 1105 35.34 11.06 -34.79
CA LEU A 1105 35.55 9.62 -35.05
C LEU A 1105 35.00 8.74 -33.92
N CYS A 1106 34.99 9.22 -32.68
CA CYS A 1106 34.48 8.49 -31.53
C CYS A 1106 32.95 8.47 -31.47
N ILE A 1107 32.28 9.51 -31.98
CA ILE A 1107 30.81 9.64 -31.95
C ILE A 1107 30.10 9.07 -33.19
N GLN A 1108 30.78 8.24 -33.98
CA GLN A 1108 30.20 7.64 -35.19
C GLN A 1108 28.92 6.84 -34.88
N LYS A 1109 27.96 6.87 -35.80
CA LYS A 1109 26.62 6.27 -35.61
C LYS A 1109 26.71 4.78 -35.27
N LEU A 1110 27.38 4.00 -36.12
CA LEU A 1110 27.51 2.56 -35.94
C LEU A 1110 28.70 2.25 -35.01
N PRO A 1111 28.53 1.38 -33.98
CA PRO A 1111 29.63 1.01 -33.08
C PRO A 1111 30.85 0.40 -33.78
N GLU A 1112 30.65 -0.24 -34.94
CA GLU A 1112 31.73 -0.77 -35.78
C GLU A 1112 32.58 0.29 -36.48
N ASP A 1113 32.03 1.48 -36.74
CA ASP A 1113 32.75 2.60 -37.32
C ASP A 1113 33.59 3.38 -36.28
N ARG A 1114 33.33 3.17 -34.99
CA ARG A 1114 34.08 3.81 -33.90
C ARG A 1114 35.46 3.16 -33.73
N PRO A 1115 36.53 3.91 -33.47
CA PRO A 1115 37.86 3.35 -33.20
C PRO A 1115 37.88 2.51 -31.91
N ALA A 1116 38.88 1.64 -31.75
CA ALA A 1116 39.11 0.99 -30.46
C ALA A 1116 39.74 2.00 -29.50
N MET A 1117 39.52 1.86 -28.18
CA MET A 1117 40.05 2.82 -27.21
C MET A 1117 41.59 2.90 -27.25
N SER A 1118 42.27 1.79 -27.52
CA SER A 1118 43.72 1.77 -27.78
C SER A 1118 44.13 2.62 -28.98
N THR A 1119 43.30 2.68 -30.02
CA THR A 1119 43.51 3.54 -31.18
C THR A 1119 43.26 5.00 -30.82
N VAL A 1120 42.24 5.32 -30.03
CA VAL A 1120 41.96 6.69 -29.57
C VAL A 1120 43.14 7.25 -28.77
N VAL A 1121 43.68 6.49 -27.82
CA VAL A 1121 44.88 6.90 -27.06
C VAL A 1121 46.07 7.14 -27.99
N PHE A 1122 46.28 6.27 -28.99
CA PHE A 1122 47.33 6.44 -29.98
C PHE A 1122 47.13 7.70 -30.85
N MET A 1123 45.89 7.97 -31.28
CA MET A 1123 45.56 9.16 -32.09
C MET A 1123 45.80 10.45 -31.32
N LEU A 1124 45.43 10.50 -30.03
CA LEU A 1124 45.64 11.67 -29.17
C LEU A 1124 47.12 11.86 -28.79
N GLY A 1125 47.87 10.77 -28.56
CA GLY A 1125 49.25 10.82 -28.06
C GLY A 1125 50.36 10.91 -29.10
N ASN A 1126 50.06 10.91 -30.41
CA ASN A 1126 51.10 10.88 -31.46
C ASN A 1126 50.90 11.97 -32.53
N GLU A 1127 51.45 13.16 -32.30
CA GLU A 1127 51.37 14.38 -33.14
C GLU A 1127 51.56 14.16 -34.67
N GLY A 1128 52.33 13.15 -35.10
CA GLY A 1128 52.60 12.88 -36.52
C GLY A 1128 51.67 11.89 -37.27
N GLY A 1129 50.65 11.31 -36.62
CA GLY A 1129 49.80 10.28 -37.23
C GLY A 1129 48.71 10.81 -38.18
N VAL A 1130 48.58 10.22 -39.37
CA VAL A 1130 47.46 10.50 -40.29
C VAL A 1130 46.17 9.87 -39.74
N LEU A 1131 45.16 10.70 -39.48
CA LEU A 1131 43.87 10.27 -38.94
C LEU A 1131 42.83 10.02 -40.06
N PRO A 1132 41.93 9.03 -39.90
CA PRO A 1132 40.85 8.82 -40.85
C PRO A 1132 39.85 9.99 -40.84
N MET A 1133 39.17 10.21 -41.96
CA MET A 1133 38.09 11.20 -42.03
C MET A 1133 36.83 10.67 -41.32
N PRO A 1134 36.21 11.44 -40.41
CA PRO A 1134 34.95 11.07 -39.80
C PRO A 1134 33.81 11.06 -40.84
N LYS A 1135 32.84 10.15 -40.68
CA LYS A 1135 31.60 10.13 -41.48
C LYS A 1135 30.51 10.91 -40.77
N GLU A 1136 29.48 11.31 -41.52
CA GLU A 1136 28.33 12.06 -40.99
C GLU A 1136 27.58 11.28 -39.90
N PRO A 1137 27.45 11.83 -38.67
CA PRO A 1137 26.52 11.32 -37.67
C PRO A 1137 25.09 11.79 -38.02
N GLU A 1138 24.16 10.87 -38.26
CA GLU A 1138 22.81 11.24 -38.72
C GLU A 1138 22.05 12.13 -37.71
N ARG A 1139 21.32 13.10 -38.28
CA ARG A 1139 20.68 14.29 -37.70
C ARG A 1139 19.73 13.99 -36.51
N ILE A 1140 20.15 14.27 -35.28
CA ILE A 1140 19.25 14.30 -34.10
C ILE A 1140 18.43 15.59 -34.17
N ARG A 1141 17.23 15.54 -34.75
CA ARG A 1141 16.27 16.64 -34.65
C ARG A 1141 15.72 16.71 -33.22
N VAL A 1142 15.79 17.89 -32.61
CA VAL A 1142 14.88 18.27 -31.52
C VAL A 1142 13.58 18.67 -32.22
N GLU A 1143 12.53 17.84 -32.11
CA GLU A 1143 11.20 18.23 -32.59
C GLU A 1143 10.59 19.26 -31.63
N ASP A 1144 10.17 20.38 -32.19
CA ASP A 1144 9.51 21.51 -31.54
C ASP A 1144 8.01 21.25 -31.41
N ASP A 1145 7.43 21.60 -30.27
CA ASP A 1145 5.99 21.52 -29.98
C ASP A 1145 5.23 22.67 -30.68
N GLY A 1146 4.20 22.39 -31.49
CA GLY A 1146 3.23 23.43 -31.92
C GLY A 1146 2.24 23.14 -33.07
N GLU A 1147 0.97 22.87 -32.70
CA GLU A 1147 -0.33 23.19 -33.35
C GLU A 1147 -0.82 22.59 -34.71
N GLN A 1148 -1.71 21.59 -34.60
CA GLN A 1148 -3.15 21.53 -34.97
C GLN A 1148 -3.70 21.74 -36.43
N ASP A 1149 -4.38 20.68 -36.90
CA ASP A 1149 -5.51 20.51 -37.87
C ASP A 1149 -5.46 21.08 -39.32
N ASP A 1150 -5.53 20.19 -40.35
CA ASP A 1150 -6.73 19.89 -41.20
C ASP A 1150 -6.37 19.19 -42.56
N ALA A 1151 -7.39 18.64 -43.23
CA ALA A 1151 -7.41 17.54 -44.22
C ALA A 1151 -6.79 17.67 -45.65
N GLY A 1152 -6.42 16.51 -46.25
CA GLY A 1152 -6.66 16.13 -47.67
C GLY A 1152 -5.59 16.40 -48.76
N PRO A 1153 -5.56 15.66 -49.91
CA PRO A 1153 -4.29 15.22 -50.52
C PRO A 1153 -3.99 15.64 -51.99
N ARG A 1154 -2.70 15.46 -52.39
CA ARG A 1154 -2.10 15.07 -53.70
C ARG A 1154 -1.18 16.07 -54.45
N ASP A 1155 -0.09 15.45 -54.93
CA ASP A 1155 0.78 15.68 -56.11
C ASP A 1155 1.98 16.69 -56.09
N ASN A 1156 3.16 16.11 -56.35
CA ASN A 1156 4.47 16.67 -56.75
C ASN A 1156 4.44 17.28 -58.18
N PRO A 1157 5.54 17.88 -58.76
CA PRO A 1157 6.91 18.15 -58.25
C PRO A 1157 7.47 19.59 -58.54
N GLU A 1158 8.59 19.94 -57.87
CA GLU A 1158 9.80 20.79 -58.19
C GLU A 1158 9.92 21.68 -59.47
N PRO A 1159 10.95 22.58 -59.64
CA PRO A 1159 11.91 23.24 -58.69
C PRO A 1159 12.28 24.74 -58.99
N ASN A 1160 12.81 25.47 -57.97
CA ASN A 1160 13.80 26.62 -57.95
C ASN A 1160 13.58 27.88 -58.86
N PRO A 1161 14.29 29.04 -58.75
CA PRO A 1161 15.27 29.54 -57.75
C PRO A 1161 15.13 31.04 -57.32
N ASP A 1162 16.03 31.46 -56.42
CA ASP A 1162 16.72 32.78 -56.34
C ASP A 1162 16.04 34.09 -55.84
N LEU A 1163 16.77 34.73 -54.90
CA LEU A 1163 17.33 36.10 -54.96
C LEU A 1163 16.90 37.20 -53.94
N PHE A 1164 17.89 37.56 -53.08
CA PHE A 1164 18.43 38.91 -52.79
C PHE A 1164 17.76 39.96 -51.83
N LEU A 1165 18.61 40.38 -50.87
CA LEU A 1165 19.05 41.75 -50.47
C LEU A 1165 18.32 42.60 -49.40
N LEU A 1166 19.08 42.83 -48.32
CA LEU A 1166 19.70 44.11 -47.86
C LEU A 1166 19.15 44.94 -46.68
N SER A 1167 20.15 45.34 -45.88
CA SER A 1167 20.40 46.63 -45.18
C SER A 1167 19.79 46.76 -43.77
N SER A 1168 20.60 46.76 -42.69
CA SER A 1168 21.47 47.85 -42.11
C SER A 1168 20.65 48.97 -41.48
N GLY A 1169 20.95 49.60 -40.34
CA GLY A 1169 21.96 49.53 -39.27
C GLY A 1169 21.27 50.11 -38.01
N SER A 1170 21.87 50.55 -36.91
CA SER A 1170 23.24 50.92 -36.51
C SER A 1170 23.18 51.35 -35.02
N LYS A 1171 24.22 51.00 -34.23
CA LYS A 1171 24.95 51.79 -33.18
C LYS A 1171 24.16 52.69 -32.19
N GLU A 1172 24.55 52.88 -30.92
CA GLU A 1172 25.89 52.96 -30.31
C GLU A 1172 25.79 52.92 -28.77
N ASP A 1173 26.94 52.70 -28.13
CA ASP A 1173 27.25 52.43 -26.73
C ASP A 1173 27.25 53.66 -25.78
N ASP A 1174 27.22 53.44 -24.45
CA ASP A 1174 28.36 53.72 -23.55
C ASP A 1174 28.12 53.34 -22.05
N GLU A 1175 29.05 52.52 -21.54
CA GLU A 1175 29.75 52.40 -20.24
C GLU A 1175 29.07 52.44 -18.84
N ALA A 1176 29.43 51.44 -18.01
CA ALA A 1176 29.99 51.61 -16.65
C ALA A 1176 30.71 50.32 -16.14
N GLU A 1177 31.77 50.53 -15.34
CA GLU A 1177 32.89 49.67 -14.93
C GLU A 1177 32.67 48.50 -13.93
N GLN A 1178 33.74 47.68 -13.88
CA GLN A 1178 34.15 46.51 -13.08
C GLN A 1178 34.08 46.57 -11.54
N THR A 1179 34.02 45.37 -10.92
CA THR A 1179 34.96 44.83 -9.89
C THR A 1179 34.66 43.30 -9.74
N GLY A 1180 35.55 42.36 -10.11
CA GLY A 1180 36.66 41.76 -9.32
C GLY A 1180 36.17 40.54 -8.49
N GLY A 1181 36.71 39.32 -8.53
CA GLY A 1181 37.93 38.77 -9.13
C GLY A 1181 38.04 37.23 -8.98
N GLU A 1182 39.13 36.70 -9.52
CA GLU A 1182 39.46 35.31 -9.86
C GLU A 1182 39.86 34.39 -8.68
N ARG A 1183 39.79 33.06 -8.91
CA ARG A 1183 40.73 32.09 -8.33
C ARG A 1183 40.85 30.79 -9.14
N CYS A 1184 41.85 30.71 -10.01
CA CYS A 1184 42.54 29.47 -10.38
C CYS A 1184 43.98 29.57 -9.85
N ARG A 1185 44.44 28.57 -9.09
CA ARG A 1185 45.85 28.38 -8.74
C ARG A 1185 46.33 27.07 -9.34
N HIS A 1186 47.39 27.17 -10.13
CA HIS A 1186 48.31 26.08 -10.45
C HIS A 1186 49.14 25.74 -9.20
N GLU A 1187 49.36 24.45 -8.96
CA GLU A 1187 50.58 23.93 -8.35
C GLU A 1187 50.96 22.62 -9.05
N ASP A 1188 52.17 22.64 -9.62
CA ASP A 1188 52.89 21.51 -10.22
C ASP A 1188 53.23 20.44 -9.16
N GLY A 1189 53.32 19.17 -9.58
CA GLY A 1189 54.08 18.18 -8.81
C GLY A 1189 53.70 16.70 -8.97
N ASN A 1190 54.36 16.05 -9.92
CA ASN A 1190 54.84 14.65 -9.95
C ASN A 1190 53.89 13.43 -9.92
N GLU A 1191 54.08 12.60 -10.97
CA GLU A 1191 54.15 11.12 -11.02
C GLU A 1191 52.88 10.33 -10.63
N VAL A 1192 52.22 9.48 -11.44
CA VAL A 1192 52.50 8.76 -12.72
C VAL A 1192 51.19 8.61 -13.48
#